data_AF-A0A961TXV4-F1
#
_entry.id   AF-A0A961TXV4-F1
#
_cell.length_a   1.000
_cell.length_b   1.000
_cell.length_c   1.000
_cell.angle_alpha   90.00
_cell.angle_beta   90.00
_cell.angle_gamma   90.00
#
_symmetry.space_group_name_H-M   'P 1'
#
loop_
_entity.id
_entity.type
_entity.pdbx_description
1 polymer ?
#
loop_
_entity_poly.entity_id
_entity_poly.type
_entity_poly.pdbx_seq_one_letter_code
_entity_poly.pdbx_strand_id
1 'polypeptide(L)'
;PHNGKEEDFQLFMALIDGDRFEGRFRDGVHASDVSDLMRRMVKENLLKFDATPLFPPRVAKTVPYRLSDKEAELYKAVTAYVREEFNRAEALQNDKRAGTVGFALTILQRRLASSPEAIFQSLRRRRERLEGRLRELELLQRGAAVQALTSFGPSFDAEDLDDLEDAPDQELEDTEDQILDQATAARTIDELKAEISTLVNLEKLALGVRRGGEDKKWRELAELLAEIFTPAAVANQLAEDPADYDAGVPVPKSSPHQKLVIFTEHRDTLSYLVNRVSTLLGQREAVVTIHGGVGREDRMKAQEAFRHDPEVKVLIATDAAGEGINLQRAHLMVNYDLPWNPNRLEQRFGRIHRIGQTEVCFLWNLVADETREGDVYRTLLEKLERAREALGGQVFDVLGKVVFDGKPLRELLIEAIRFGERPDIKEHLTKVVEGALDHERLRSLLEDRVLAPESMDASRVHRVREEMERADARRLQPHYIESFFLEAFKELGGAARQREHRRYEATRVPAPIRNRDRLIGLGEPVLSRYERIVFDKTLIAPQGQPLAAFVCPGHPLLDATLDLTLERHRDLMRRGAILVDERDGGDSPRMLFYLEHAIQDGSQTRSGERRVVSKRMLYVEMDVDGNARHLNYAPYLDYRPLQEGEPTSAEILQRPECSWLSRDLEAKAQAHAIGSVVPEHIREVSGRRLELIAKTEAAVKERLTKEINYWDHRAEELKLQEQSGKANARLNSNEARRRADQLQARLEKRTAELKLEAKLSPLPPVVMGGMLVVPLGLLAKMAPDRVAKPKVSVDTQAAAARARQIVMDVERQLGFDPTDRELEKLGYDIESRMAGTGRLRFIEVKGRAQDATTITVTKNEVLYSLNKPDDFILAIVEFRGGLHNGDHQVHYLRRPFQREPDFGVTSINYDFAELLARAEPPR
;
A
#
# COMPACT_ATOMS: atom_id res chain seq x y z
N PRO A 1 13.25 2.68 -6.04
CA PRO A 1 12.69 3.37 -7.23
C PRO A 1 13.29 4.77 -7.37
N HIS A 2 14.36 4.88 -8.16
CA HIS A 2 14.94 6.18 -8.53
C HIS A 2 15.45 6.04 -9.97
N ASN A 3 15.35 7.11 -10.74
CA ASN A 3 15.85 7.25 -12.12
C ASN A 3 17.38 7.21 -12.22
N GLY A 4 18.09 7.02 -11.10
CA GLY A 4 19.55 7.08 -11.01
C GLY A 4 20.10 8.48 -10.72
N LYS A 5 19.25 9.50 -10.54
CA LYS A 5 19.66 10.81 -10.04
C LYS A 5 19.74 10.76 -8.52
N GLU A 6 20.94 10.97 -7.98
CA GLU A 6 21.19 10.89 -6.53
C GLU A 6 20.46 12.02 -5.78
N GLU A 7 20.23 13.16 -6.42
CA GLU A 7 19.49 14.29 -5.85
C GLU A 7 18.04 13.92 -5.51
N ASP A 8 17.32 13.35 -6.48
CA ASP A 8 15.93 12.89 -6.31
C ASP A 8 15.85 11.78 -5.27
N PHE A 9 16.86 10.90 -5.27
CA PHE A 9 16.95 9.80 -4.32
C PHE A 9 17.12 10.30 -2.87
N GLN A 10 17.99 11.29 -2.64
CA GLN A 10 18.14 11.91 -1.33
C GLN A 10 16.83 12.57 -0.87
N LEU A 11 16.15 13.31 -1.75
CA LEU A 11 14.86 13.93 -1.43
C LEU A 11 13.81 12.88 -1.07
N PHE A 12 13.82 11.72 -1.73
CA PHE A 12 12.97 10.59 -1.39
C PHE A 12 13.31 10.01 0.00
N MET A 13 14.60 9.86 0.31
CA MET A 13 15.05 9.40 1.63
C MET A 13 14.67 10.37 2.76
N ALA A 14 14.54 11.67 2.48
CA ALA A 14 14.08 12.66 3.44
C ALA A 14 12.62 12.45 3.89
N LEU A 15 11.81 11.70 3.13
CA LEU A 15 10.47 11.29 3.56
C LEU A 15 10.50 10.22 4.66
N ILE A 16 11.57 9.42 4.69
CA ILE A 16 11.78 8.36 5.70
C ILE A 16 12.48 8.96 6.92
N ASP A 17 13.53 9.74 6.68
CA ASP A 17 14.32 10.38 7.73
C ASP A 17 14.77 11.79 7.27
N GLY A 18 13.89 12.77 7.45
CA GLY A 18 14.17 14.17 7.14
C GLY A 18 15.29 14.76 8.00
N ASP A 19 15.55 14.18 9.16
CA ASP A 19 16.64 14.59 10.05
C ASP A 19 18.02 14.23 9.46
N ARG A 20 18.11 13.16 8.66
CA ARG A 20 19.34 12.70 8.00
C ARG A 20 19.50 13.10 6.53
N PHE A 21 18.41 13.16 5.75
CA PHE A 21 18.51 13.30 4.28
C PHE A 21 17.93 14.59 3.71
N GLU A 22 17.20 15.41 4.48
CA GLU A 22 16.66 16.65 3.93
C GLU A 22 17.78 17.64 3.57
N GLY A 23 17.63 18.35 2.44
CA GLY A 23 18.62 19.30 1.91
C GLY A 23 18.79 19.15 0.40
N ARG A 24 19.46 20.12 -0.24
CA ARG A 24 19.84 19.99 -1.66
C ARG A 24 21.09 19.14 -1.76
N PHE A 25 21.03 18.06 -2.52
CA PHE A 25 22.17 17.17 -2.78
C PHE A 25 23.37 17.95 -3.33
N ARG A 26 24.56 17.59 -2.85
CA ARG A 26 25.84 18.09 -3.35
C ARG A 26 26.89 16.98 -3.33
N ASP A 27 27.54 16.79 -4.46
CA ASP A 27 28.64 15.84 -4.59
C ASP A 27 29.74 16.08 -3.54
N GLY A 28 30.17 15.01 -2.87
CA GLY A 28 31.20 15.03 -1.83
C GLY A 28 30.75 15.50 -0.44
N VAL A 29 29.59 16.14 -0.31
CA VAL A 29 29.00 16.55 0.99
C VAL A 29 27.93 15.54 1.45
N HIS A 30 27.17 14.99 0.50
CA HIS A 30 26.05 14.08 0.73
C HIS A 30 26.38 12.65 0.24
N ALA A 31 27.44 12.05 0.79
CA ALA A 31 27.62 10.59 0.69
C ALA A 31 26.91 9.93 1.88
N SER A 32 25.60 9.70 1.75
CA SER A 32 24.81 9.14 2.84
C SER A 32 24.79 7.61 2.75
N ASP A 33 25.42 6.96 3.72
CA ASP A 33 25.39 5.51 3.87
C ASP A 33 23.97 5.01 4.20
N VAL A 34 23.17 4.69 3.20
CA VAL A 34 21.79 4.21 3.40
C VAL A 34 21.70 2.74 3.81
N SER A 35 22.83 2.07 4.12
CA SER A 35 22.87 0.62 4.37
C SER A 35 22.05 0.16 5.58
N ASP A 36 21.85 1.03 6.57
CA ASP A 36 21.01 0.79 7.75
C ASP A 36 19.51 0.98 7.49
N LEU A 37 19.15 1.64 6.38
CA LEU A 37 17.77 2.00 6.05
C LEU A 37 17.22 1.24 4.84
N MET A 38 18.08 0.92 3.87
CA MET A 38 17.63 0.20 2.68
C MET A 38 18.70 -0.64 2.01
N ARG A 39 18.22 -1.61 1.24
CA ARG A 39 19.02 -2.45 0.35
C ARG A 39 18.62 -2.15 -1.08
N ARG A 40 19.58 -1.80 -1.93
CA ARG A 40 19.36 -1.60 -3.37
C ARG A 40 19.59 -2.91 -4.08
N MET A 41 18.54 -3.47 -4.69
CA MET A 41 18.63 -4.69 -5.49
C MET A 41 17.83 -4.53 -6.78
N VAL A 42 18.30 -5.19 -7.83
CA VAL A 42 17.64 -5.28 -9.14
C VAL A 42 16.46 -6.26 -9.04
N LYS A 43 15.33 -5.97 -9.69
CA LYS A 43 14.08 -6.75 -9.53
C LYS A 43 14.29 -8.23 -9.86
N GLU A 44 15.05 -8.49 -10.92
CA GLU A 44 15.36 -9.81 -11.46
C GLU A 44 16.22 -10.64 -10.49
N ASN A 45 16.95 -9.98 -9.56
CA ASN A 45 17.78 -10.64 -8.55
C ASN A 45 17.06 -10.81 -7.20
N LEU A 46 15.80 -10.34 -7.08
CA LEU A 46 15.02 -10.50 -5.87
C LEU A 46 14.42 -11.90 -5.83
N LEU A 47 14.83 -12.69 -4.84
CA LEU A 47 14.33 -14.04 -4.58
C LEU A 47 13.47 -14.07 -3.31
N LYS A 48 12.50 -14.99 -3.29
CA LYS A 48 11.82 -15.41 -2.07
C LYS A 48 12.75 -16.29 -1.22
N PHE A 49 12.34 -16.57 0.02
CA PHE A 49 13.11 -17.44 0.92
C PHE A 49 13.29 -18.87 0.43
N ASP A 50 12.42 -19.34 -0.48
CA ASP A 50 12.52 -20.64 -1.16
C ASP A 50 13.39 -20.60 -2.43
N ALA A 51 14.13 -19.50 -2.65
CA ALA A 51 14.95 -19.23 -3.83
C ALA A 51 14.19 -19.10 -5.17
N THR A 52 12.86 -19.00 -5.15
CA THR A 52 12.10 -18.66 -6.37
C THR A 52 12.10 -17.15 -6.64
N PRO A 53 11.96 -16.70 -7.91
CA PRO A 53 11.86 -15.27 -8.22
C PRO A 53 10.72 -14.59 -7.45
N LEU A 54 11.00 -13.42 -6.89
CA LEU A 54 10.00 -12.62 -6.17
C LEU A 54 8.94 -12.05 -7.11
N PHE A 55 9.36 -11.66 -8.31
CA PHE A 55 8.49 -11.09 -9.33
C PHE A 55 8.02 -12.17 -10.31
N PRO A 56 6.73 -12.17 -10.68
CA PRO A 56 6.24 -13.06 -11.70
C PRO A 56 6.72 -12.64 -13.10
N PRO A 57 6.68 -13.56 -14.07
CA PRO A 57 7.01 -13.26 -15.46
C PRO A 57 6.18 -12.10 -16.04
N ARG A 58 6.76 -11.41 -17.01
CA ARG A 58 6.08 -10.40 -17.82
C ARG A 58 5.98 -10.85 -19.26
N VAL A 59 4.84 -10.56 -19.89
CA VAL A 59 4.55 -10.86 -21.29
C VAL A 59 4.05 -9.57 -21.94
N ALA A 60 4.79 -9.05 -22.92
CA ALA A 60 4.38 -7.89 -23.71
C ALA A 60 4.06 -8.35 -25.14
N LYS A 61 2.86 -8.02 -25.62
CA LYS A 61 2.38 -8.36 -26.97
C LYS A 61 2.07 -7.09 -27.75
N THR A 62 2.59 -7.00 -28.96
CA THR A 62 2.17 -5.99 -29.93
C THR A 62 0.95 -6.52 -30.67
N VAL A 63 -0.13 -5.76 -30.67
CA VAL A 63 -1.39 -6.08 -31.37
C VAL A 63 -1.49 -5.14 -32.57
N PRO A 64 -1.05 -5.60 -33.77
CA PRO A 64 -1.14 -4.80 -34.98
C PRO A 64 -2.59 -4.73 -35.46
N TYR A 65 -3.00 -3.59 -36.01
CA TYR A 65 -4.29 -3.44 -36.68
C TYR A 65 -4.19 -2.60 -37.95
N ARG A 66 -5.06 -2.89 -38.92
CA ARG A 66 -5.18 -2.12 -40.16
C ARG A 66 -6.31 -1.10 -40.05
N LEU A 67 -6.10 0.08 -40.63
CA LEU A 67 -7.10 1.14 -40.65
C LEU A 67 -8.26 0.73 -41.56
N SER A 68 -9.48 1.12 -41.21
CA SER A 68 -10.59 1.07 -42.17
C SER A 68 -10.38 2.10 -43.29
N ASP A 69 -11.06 1.94 -44.44
CA ASP A 69 -10.91 2.86 -45.57
C ASP A 69 -11.14 4.33 -45.18
N LYS A 70 -12.14 4.59 -44.33
CA LYS A 70 -12.44 5.95 -43.83
C LYS A 70 -11.38 6.46 -42.86
N GLU A 71 -10.83 5.60 -42.00
CA GLU A 71 -9.73 5.97 -41.10
C GLU A 71 -8.46 6.27 -41.90
N ALA A 72 -8.16 5.47 -42.93
CA ALA A 72 -7.02 5.69 -43.81
C ALA A 72 -7.16 6.99 -44.61
N GLU A 73 -8.36 7.32 -45.09
CA GLU A 73 -8.67 8.59 -45.74
C GLU A 73 -8.44 9.78 -44.78
N LEU A 74 -9.01 9.71 -43.58
CA LEU A 74 -8.81 10.72 -42.54
C LEU A 74 -7.33 10.88 -42.18
N TYR A 75 -6.61 9.76 -42.00
CA TYR A 75 -5.20 9.77 -41.64
C TYR A 75 -4.36 10.47 -42.69
N LYS A 76 -4.58 10.15 -43.98
CA LYS A 76 -3.90 10.80 -45.10
C LYS A 76 -4.20 12.30 -45.15
N ALA A 77 -5.46 12.69 -44.97
CA ALA A 77 -5.87 14.09 -45.03
C ALA A 77 -5.28 14.93 -43.88
N VAL A 78 -5.32 14.42 -42.64
CA VAL A 78 -4.75 15.11 -41.47
C VAL A 78 -3.23 15.15 -41.56
N THR A 79 -2.57 14.06 -41.96
CA THR A 79 -1.11 14.02 -42.11
C THR A 79 -0.63 14.99 -43.19
N ALA A 80 -1.38 15.13 -44.29
CA ALA A 80 -1.10 16.12 -45.33
C ALA A 80 -1.20 17.56 -44.78
N TYR A 81 -2.27 17.86 -44.05
CA TYR A 81 -2.46 19.14 -43.37
C TYR A 81 -1.31 19.44 -42.39
N VAL A 82 -0.96 18.49 -41.52
CA VAL A 82 0.15 18.59 -40.56
C VAL A 82 1.46 18.90 -41.29
N ARG A 83 1.78 18.18 -42.37
CA ARG A 83 3.00 18.38 -43.15
C ARG A 83 3.05 19.77 -43.82
N GLU A 84 1.94 20.22 -44.40
CA GLU A 84 1.86 21.52 -45.07
C GLU A 84 1.99 22.69 -44.08
N GLU A 85 1.31 22.62 -42.94
CA GLU A 85 1.42 23.65 -41.89
C GLU A 85 2.82 23.65 -41.24
N PHE A 86 3.45 22.49 -41.07
CA PHE A 86 4.84 22.42 -40.59
C PHE A 86 5.81 23.14 -41.54
N ASN A 87 5.71 22.85 -42.83
CA ASN A 87 6.56 23.48 -43.84
C ASN A 87 6.29 25.00 -43.92
N ARG A 88 5.04 25.44 -43.75
CA ARG A 88 4.70 26.87 -43.65
C ARG A 88 5.25 27.52 -42.38
N ALA A 89 5.26 26.79 -41.27
CA ALA A 89 5.77 27.27 -39.99
C ALA A 89 7.29 27.47 -40.01
N GLU A 90 8.07 26.52 -40.57
CA GLU A 90 9.53 26.69 -40.72
C GLU A 90 9.90 27.89 -41.60
N ALA A 91 9.08 28.21 -42.60
CA ALA A 91 9.30 29.36 -43.46
C ALA A 91 9.10 30.72 -42.73
N LEU A 92 8.63 30.75 -41.47
CA LEU A 92 8.28 31.99 -40.74
C LEU A 92 9.46 32.85 -40.27
N GLN A 93 10.72 32.39 -40.35
CA GLN A 93 11.91 33.12 -39.84
C GLN A 93 11.72 33.68 -38.40
N ASN A 94 10.85 33.06 -37.60
CA ASN A 94 10.60 33.37 -36.20
C ASN A 94 10.56 32.04 -35.43
N ASP A 95 11.69 31.69 -34.83
CA ASP A 95 11.93 30.38 -34.23
C ASP A 95 10.91 30.02 -33.14
N LYS A 96 10.46 30.99 -32.34
CA LYS A 96 9.45 30.77 -31.28
C LYS A 96 8.08 30.38 -31.86
N ARG A 97 7.63 31.10 -32.90
CA ARG A 97 6.34 30.83 -33.54
C ARG A 97 6.37 29.54 -34.35
N ALA A 98 7.48 29.25 -35.02
CA ALA A 98 7.69 27.98 -35.72
C ALA A 98 7.64 26.79 -34.76
N GLY A 99 8.32 26.88 -33.61
CA GLY A 99 8.31 25.85 -32.57
C GLY A 99 6.92 25.60 -31.99
N THR A 100 6.18 26.66 -31.63
CA THR A 100 4.82 26.55 -31.07
C THR A 100 3.84 25.88 -32.04
N VAL A 101 3.89 26.25 -33.34
CA VAL A 101 3.04 25.63 -34.38
C VAL A 101 3.45 24.17 -34.62
N GLY A 102 4.76 23.89 -34.71
CA GLY A 102 5.25 22.52 -34.84
C GLY A 102 4.80 21.60 -33.69
N PHE A 103 4.83 22.12 -32.46
CA PHE A 103 4.34 21.41 -31.28
C PHE A 103 2.83 21.11 -31.36
N ALA A 104 2.01 22.12 -31.69
CA ALA A 104 0.56 21.94 -31.88
C ALA A 104 0.23 20.87 -32.94
N LEU A 105 0.93 20.87 -34.06
CA LEU A 105 0.72 19.90 -35.14
C LEU A 105 1.15 18.49 -34.72
N THR A 106 2.18 18.38 -33.90
CA THR A 106 2.62 17.10 -33.29
C THR A 106 1.54 16.52 -32.38
N ILE A 107 0.91 17.35 -31.55
CA ILE A 107 -0.23 16.93 -30.69
C ILE A 107 -1.41 16.49 -31.55
N LEU A 108 -1.72 17.21 -32.64
CA LEU A 108 -2.81 16.84 -33.54
C LEU A 108 -2.59 15.44 -34.14
N GLN A 109 -1.35 15.14 -34.55
CA GLN A 109 -0.97 13.83 -35.07
C GLN A 109 -1.07 12.73 -34.00
N ARG A 110 -0.65 13.00 -32.75
CA ARG A 110 -0.83 12.07 -31.62
C ARG A 110 -2.30 11.74 -31.39
N ARG A 111 -3.17 12.74 -31.44
CA ARG A 111 -4.62 12.56 -31.26
C ARG A 111 -5.30 11.78 -32.38
N LEU A 112 -4.81 11.94 -33.61
CA LEU A 112 -5.23 11.13 -34.77
C LEU A 112 -4.93 9.65 -34.56
N ALA A 113 -3.74 9.31 -34.04
CA ALA A 113 -3.37 7.93 -33.73
C ALA A 113 -4.08 7.39 -32.47
N SER A 114 -4.62 8.26 -31.63
CA SER A 114 -5.27 7.89 -30.37
C SER A 114 -6.70 7.36 -30.57
N SER A 115 -7.65 8.20 -30.98
CA SER A 115 -9.02 7.77 -31.27
C SER A 115 -9.77 8.71 -32.21
N PRO A 116 -10.81 8.23 -32.92
CA PRO A 116 -11.69 9.08 -33.73
C PRO A 116 -12.37 10.21 -32.92
N GLU A 117 -12.64 9.98 -31.62
CA GLU A 117 -13.20 11.02 -30.74
C GLU A 117 -12.17 12.13 -30.48
N ALA A 118 -10.94 11.78 -30.12
CA ALA A 118 -9.90 12.76 -29.79
C ALA A 118 -9.56 13.67 -30.97
N ILE A 119 -9.38 13.11 -32.16
CA ILE A 119 -9.09 13.92 -33.36
C ILE A 119 -10.28 14.80 -33.75
N PHE A 120 -11.51 14.29 -33.65
CA PHE A 120 -12.70 15.08 -33.93
C PHE A 120 -12.81 16.28 -33.00
N GLN A 121 -12.66 16.07 -31.68
CA GLN A 121 -12.76 17.17 -30.71
C GLN A 121 -11.64 18.20 -30.90
N SER A 122 -10.42 17.76 -31.23
CA SER A 122 -9.31 18.67 -31.50
C SER A 122 -9.50 19.52 -32.76
N LEU A 123 -9.92 18.91 -33.87
CA LEU A 123 -10.20 19.65 -35.10
C LEU A 123 -11.33 20.67 -34.88
N ARG A 124 -12.38 20.25 -34.17
CA ARG A 124 -13.51 21.12 -33.82
C ARG A 124 -13.07 22.30 -32.94
N ARG A 125 -12.38 22.05 -31.83
CA ARG A 125 -11.91 23.09 -30.90
C ARG A 125 -10.98 24.07 -31.61
N ARG A 126 -10.01 23.57 -32.37
CA ARG A 126 -9.10 24.38 -33.19
C ARG A 126 -9.85 25.23 -34.21
N ARG A 127 -10.82 24.67 -34.94
CA ARG A 127 -11.67 25.43 -35.88
C ARG A 127 -12.42 26.55 -35.15
N GLU A 128 -13.15 26.23 -34.08
CA GLU A 128 -13.96 27.20 -33.33
C GLU A 128 -13.11 28.37 -32.79
N ARG A 129 -11.88 28.07 -32.35
CA ARG A 129 -10.90 29.06 -31.88
C ARG A 129 -10.38 29.95 -33.01
N LEU A 130 -9.96 29.37 -34.14
CA LEU A 130 -9.48 30.14 -35.28
C LEU A 130 -10.59 30.97 -35.93
N GLU A 131 -11.83 30.48 -35.96
CA GLU A 131 -13.00 31.27 -36.37
C GLU A 131 -13.28 32.44 -35.44
N GLY A 132 -13.15 32.24 -34.12
CA GLY A 132 -13.23 33.32 -33.13
C GLY A 132 -12.21 34.42 -33.42
N ARG A 133 -10.97 34.00 -33.69
CA ARG A 133 -9.86 34.90 -34.02
C ARG A 133 -10.05 35.62 -35.35
N LEU A 134 -10.56 34.93 -36.36
CA LEU A 134 -10.91 35.53 -37.65
C LEU A 134 -11.94 36.65 -37.47
N ARG A 135 -13.00 36.42 -36.69
CA ARG A 135 -14.02 37.44 -36.39
C ARG A 135 -13.43 38.67 -35.71
N GLU A 136 -12.53 38.47 -34.75
CA GLU A 136 -11.83 39.56 -34.06
C GLU A 136 -10.96 40.40 -35.01
N LEU A 137 -10.18 39.74 -35.88
CA LEU A 137 -9.35 40.40 -36.88
C LEU A 137 -10.19 41.19 -37.91
N GLU A 138 -11.31 40.62 -38.37
CA GLU A 138 -12.23 41.30 -39.30
C GLU A 138 -12.92 42.52 -38.66
N LEU A 139 -13.18 42.49 -37.34
CA LEU A 139 -13.68 43.62 -36.55
C LEU A 139 -12.62 44.73 -36.42
N LEU A 140 -11.38 44.38 -36.11
CA LEU A 140 -10.25 45.32 -35.99
C LEU A 140 -9.92 45.99 -37.32
N GLN A 141 -10.00 45.25 -38.43
CA GLN A 141 -9.76 45.78 -39.77
C GLN A 141 -10.77 46.88 -40.17
N ARG A 142 -11.98 46.87 -39.60
CA ARG A 142 -13.00 47.92 -39.79
C ARG A 142 -12.77 49.18 -38.93
N GLY A 143 -11.85 49.14 -37.96
CA GLY A 143 -11.61 50.19 -36.94
C GLY A 143 -10.42 51.13 -37.16
N ALA A 144 -9.74 51.10 -38.31
CA ALA A 144 -8.62 51.99 -38.67
C ALA A 144 -7.39 51.99 -37.74
N ALA A 145 -7.05 50.87 -37.11
CA ALA A 145 -5.74 50.65 -36.49
C ALA A 145 -5.18 49.28 -36.92
N VAL A 146 -4.33 49.29 -37.96
CA VAL A 146 -3.53 48.11 -38.33
C VAL A 146 -2.25 48.16 -37.51
N GLN A 147 -2.27 47.52 -36.34
CA GLN A 147 -1.05 46.87 -35.85
C GLN A 147 -0.97 45.50 -36.52
N ALA A 148 0.25 45.13 -36.92
CA ALA A 148 0.56 43.83 -37.50
C ALA A 148 -0.02 42.70 -36.63
N LEU A 149 -0.18 41.50 -37.20
CA LEU A 149 -0.47 40.24 -36.50
C LEU A 149 0.63 39.93 -35.46
N THR A 150 0.75 40.73 -34.41
CA THR A 150 1.57 40.49 -33.24
C THR A 150 0.81 39.48 -32.39
N SER A 151 1.41 38.31 -32.25
CA SER A 151 0.93 37.13 -31.57
C SER A 151 0.32 37.42 -30.21
N PHE A 152 -1.01 37.40 -30.11
CA PHE A 152 -1.68 37.13 -28.84
C PHE A 152 -1.75 35.61 -28.65
N GLY A 153 -0.95 35.11 -27.72
CA GLY A 153 -0.78 33.70 -27.37
C GLY A 153 0.63 33.50 -26.79
N PRO A 154 0.83 32.60 -25.81
CA PRO A 154 2.16 32.35 -25.28
C PRO A 154 3.09 31.87 -26.40
N SER A 155 4.26 32.51 -26.53
CA SER A 155 5.31 32.09 -27.47
C SER A 155 6.33 31.26 -26.70
N PHE A 156 6.39 29.97 -26.97
CA PHE A 156 7.37 29.07 -26.38
C PHE A 156 8.55 28.91 -27.35
N ASP A 157 9.79 29.01 -26.85
CA ASP A 157 10.96 28.55 -27.59
C ASP A 157 11.24 27.05 -27.35
N ALA A 158 12.32 26.53 -27.93
CA ALA A 158 12.67 25.12 -27.81
C ALA A 158 13.04 24.71 -26.37
N GLU A 159 13.64 25.62 -25.59
CA GLU A 159 13.97 25.39 -24.18
C GLU A 159 12.68 25.39 -23.33
N ASP A 160 11.75 26.32 -23.59
CA ASP A 160 10.43 26.35 -22.94
C ASP A 160 9.62 25.07 -23.19
N LEU A 161 9.80 24.41 -24.34
CA LEU A 161 9.12 23.17 -24.74
C LEU A 161 9.76 21.92 -24.12
N ASP A 162 11.08 21.93 -23.90
CA ASP A 162 11.78 20.86 -23.19
C ASP A 162 11.49 20.93 -21.68
N ASP A 163 11.42 22.13 -21.09
CA ASP A 163 11.02 22.35 -19.70
C ASP A 163 9.57 21.89 -19.44
N LEU A 164 8.72 21.91 -20.46
CA LEU A 164 7.35 21.38 -20.41
C LEU A 164 7.30 19.87 -20.20
N GLU A 165 8.33 19.09 -20.59
CA GLU A 165 8.38 17.64 -20.31
C GLU A 165 8.65 17.32 -18.83
N ASP A 166 9.34 18.22 -18.12
CA ASP A 166 9.61 18.13 -16.69
C ASP A 166 8.49 18.76 -15.82
N ALA A 167 7.49 19.38 -16.46
CA ALA A 167 6.33 19.95 -15.78
C ALA A 167 5.41 18.86 -15.19
N PRO A 168 4.64 19.15 -14.12
CA PRO A 168 3.62 18.25 -13.62
C PRO A 168 2.67 17.86 -14.76
N ASP A 169 2.42 16.57 -14.96
CA ASP A 169 1.70 16.07 -16.14
C ASP A 169 0.30 16.70 -16.33
N GLN A 170 -0.36 17.17 -15.26
CA GLN A 170 -1.65 17.89 -15.37
C GLN A 170 -1.47 19.27 -16.03
N GLU A 171 -0.43 20.01 -15.66
CA GLU A 171 -0.11 21.31 -16.27
C GLU A 171 0.33 21.14 -17.72
N LEU A 172 0.98 20.01 -18.02
CA LEU A 172 1.36 19.60 -19.37
C LEU A 172 0.11 19.36 -20.25
N GLU A 173 -0.85 18.55 -19.78
CA GLU A 173 -2.10 18.25 -20.54
C GLU A 173 -2.91 19.53 -20.83
N ASP A 174 -3.05 20.44 -19.86
CA ASP A 174 -3.79 21.69 -20.04
C ASP A 174 -3.05 22.67 -20.97
N THR A 175 -1.72 22.72 -20.90
CA THR A 175 -0.89 23.54 -21.80
C THR A 175 -0.92 23.01 -23.24
N GLU A 176 -0.82 21.69 -23.44
CA GLU A 176 -0.94 21.04 -24.74
C GLU A 176 -2.26 21.41 -25.44
N ASP A 177 -3.37 21.36 -24.70
CA ASP A 177 -4.70 21.73 -25.20
C ASP A 177 -4.76 23.20 -25.65
N GLN A 178 -4.20 24.11 -24.86
CA GLN A 178 -4.18 25.54 -25.20
C GLN A 178 -3.33 25.83 -26.44
N ILE A 179 -2.15 25.19 -26.56
CA ILE A 179 -1.25 25.37 -27.71
C ILE A 179 -1.91 24.83 -28.98
N LEU A 180 -2.49 23.63 -28.93
CA LEU A 180 -3.18 23.00 -30.05
C LEU A 180 -4.32 23.87 -30.60
N ASP A 181 -5.08 24.48 -29.71
CA ASP A 181 -6.25 25.30 -30.01
C ASP A 181 -5.88 26.66 -30.66
N GLN A 182 -4.72 27.23 -30.33
CA GLN A 182 -4.37 28.62 -30.69
C GLN A 182 -3.30 28.76 -31.78
N ALA A 183 -2.41 27.77 -31.93
CA ALA A 183 -1.24 27.92 -32.81
C ALA A 183 -1.62 27.85 -34.30
N THR A 184 -1.31 28.90 -35.05
CA THR A 184 -1.53 28.99 -36.51
C THR A 184 -0.30 29.53 -37.25
N ALA A 185 0.01 28.94 -38.40
CA ALA A 185 1.05 29.41 -39.31
C ALA A 185 0.60 30.59 -40.20
N ALA A 186 -0.69 30.93 -40.22
CA ALA A 186 -1.25 31.95 -41.11
C ALA A 186 -0.69 33.35 -40.84
N ARG A 187 -0.29 34.05 -41.92
CA ARG A 187 0.24 35.42 -41.94
C ARG A 187 -0.77 36.44 -42.44
N THR A 188 -1.84 35.99 -43.08
CA THR A 188 -2.87 36.86 -43.64
C THR A 188 -4.26 36.35 -43.26
N ILE A 189 -5.26 37.23 -43.33
CA ILE A 189 -6.67 36.87 -43.13
C ILE A 189 -7.10 35.80 -44.15
N ASP A 190 -6.60 35.88 -45.39
CA ASP A 190 -6.92 34.91 -46.44
C ASP A 190 -6.29 33.54 -46.17
N GLU A 191 -5.05 33.49 -45.68
CA GLU A 191 -4.41 32.25 -45.23
C GLU A 191 -5.17 31.62 -44.04
N LEU A 192 -5.63 32.44 -43.08
CA LEU A 192 -6.41 31.97 -41.94
C LEU A 192 -7.78 31.42 -42.38
N LYS A 193 -8.44 32.06 -43.35
CA LYS A 193 -9.69 31.56 -43.96
C LYS A 193 -9.48 30.22 -44.67
N ALA A 194 -8.37 30.09 -45.39
CA ALA A 194 -8.01 28.84 -46.06
C ALA A 194 -7.77 27.71 -45.04
N GLU A 195 -7.03 27.98 -43.96
CA GLU A 195 -6.82 27.01 -42.86
C GLU A 195 -8.13 26.57 -42.22
N ILE A 196 -9.03 27.51 -41.90
CA ILE A 196 -10.36 27.21 -41.33
C ILE A 196 -11.18 26.34 -42.28
N SER A 197 -11.17 26.62 -43.59
CA SER A 197 -11.86 25.80 -44.59
C SER A 197 -11.33 24.36 -44.63
N THR A 198 -10.01 24.18 -44.54
CA THR A 198 -9.39 22.86 -44.43
C THR A 198 -9.84 22.15 -43.15
N LEU A 199 -9.84 22.84 -42.00
CA LEU A 199 -10.28 22.28 -40.73
C LEU A 199 -11.76 21.84 -40.74
N VAL A 200 -12.64 22.59 -41.41
CA VAL A 200 -14.06 22.19 -41.61
C VAL A 200 -14.16 20.86 -42.34
N ASN A 201 -13.37 20.67 -43.40
CA ASN A 201 -13.37 19.42 -44.16
C ASN A 201 -12.81 18.26 -43.32
N LEU A 202 -11.72 18.48 -42.59
CA LEU A 202 -11.13 17.48 -41.70
C LEU A 202 -12.09 17.09 -40.56
N GLU A 203 -12.77 18.06 -39.93
CA GLU A 203 -13.78 17.81 -38.90
C GLU A 203 -14.91 16.94 -39.45
N LYS A 204 -15.36 17.20 -40.68
CA LYS A 204 -16.41 16.41 -41.35
C LYS A 204 -15.97 14.97 -41.59
N LEU A 205 -14.73 14.75 -42.04
CA LEU A 205 -14.16 13.41 -42.21
C LEU A 205 -14.07 12.68 -40.86
N ALA A 206 -13.54 13.35 -39.83
CA ALA A 206 -13.43 12.80 -38.47
C ALA A 206 -14.79 12.42 -37.88
N LEU A 207 -15.80 13.28 -38.05
CA LEU A 207 -17.17 13.00 -37.64
C LEU A 207 -17.76 11.80 -38.41
N GLY A 208 -17.43 11.66 -39.69
CA GLY A 208 -17.82 10.52 -40.52
C GLY A 208 -17.29 9.19 -39.97
N VAL A 209 -16.00 9.13 -39.64
CA VAL A 209 -15.36 7.97 -39.00
C VAL A 209 -16.02 7.67 -37.65
N ARG A 210 -16.15 8.69 -36.80
CA ARG A 210 -16.76 8.59 -35.47
C ARG A 210 -18.19 8.01 -35.51
N ARG A 211 -19.02 8.49 -36.43
CA ARG A 211 -20.42 8.02 -36.58
C ARG A 211 -20.52 6.66 -37.27
N GLY A 212 -19.57 6.32 -38.13
CA GLY A 212 -19.55 5.03 -38.83
C GLY A 212 -19.41 3.85 -37.86
N GLY A 213 -18.81 4.06 -36.69
CA GLY A 213 -18.59 2.99 -35.71
C GLY A 213 -17.56 1.95 -36.16
N GLU A 214 -16.83 2.24 -37.24
CA GLU A 214 -15.88 1.32 -37.89
C GLU A 214 -14.46 1.42 -37.32
N ASP A 215 -14.30 2.02 -36.14
CA ASP A 215 -13.04 2.15 -35.42
C ASP A 215 -12.37 0.78 -35.24
N LYS A 216 -11.30 0.54 -36.00
CA LYS A 216 -10.59 -0.75 -36.00
C LYS A 216 -9.85 -0.99 -34.70
N LYS A 217 -9.23 0.05 -34.15
CA LYS A 217 -8.52 0.00 -32.87
C LYS A 217 -9.45 -0.39 -31.72
N TRP A 218 -10.66 0.17 -31.70
CA TRP A 218 -11.69 -0.25 -30.75
C TRP A 218 -12.11 -1.72 -30.94
N ARG A 219 -12.24 -2.22 -32.19
CA ARG A 219 -12.63 -3.61 -32.43
C ARG A 219 -11.63 -4.58 -31.82
N GLU A 220 -10.33 -4.35 -32.02
CA GLU A 220 -9.27 -5.16 -31.39
C GLU A 220 -9.38 -5.14 -29.86
N LEU A 221 -9.61 -3.95 -29.26
CA LEU A 221 -9.82 -3.85 -27.82
C LEU A 221 -11.09 -4.61 -27.39
N ALA A 222 -12.17 -4.52 -28.15
CA ALA A 222 -13.44 -5.20 -27.83
C ALA A 222 -13.30 -6.72 -27.91
N GLU A 223 -12.57 -7.24 -28.89
CA GLU A 223 -12.23 -8.66 -29.02
C GLU A 223 -11.39 -9.13 -27.83
N LEU A 224 -10.36 -8.37 -27.47
CA LEU A 224 -9.55 -8.66 -26.28
C LEU A 224 -10.39 -8.63 -24.97
N LEU A 225 -11.28 -7.65 -24.82
CA LEU A 225 -12.20 -7.58 -23.67
C LEU A 225 -13.13 -8.79 -23.63
N ALA A 226 -13.64 -9.23 -24.78
CA ALA A 226 -14.45 -10.44 -24.88
C ALA A 226 -13.62 -11.67 -24.47
N GLU A 227 -12.39 -11.82 -24.96
CA GLU A 227 -11.50 -12.92 -24.58
C GLU A 227 -11.24 -12.95 -23.06
N ILE A 228 -10.96 -11.80 -22.44
CA ILE A 228 -10.63 -11.69 -21.02
C ILE A 228 -11.83 -11.94 -20.10
N PHE A 229 -13.01 -11.40 -20.44
CA PHE A 229 -14.17 -11.38 -19.54
C PHE A 229 -15.25 -12.44 -19.84
N THR A 230 -15.17 -13.15 -20.97
CA THR A 230 -16.15 -14.20 -21.32
C THR A 230 -15.94 -15.46 -20.48
N PRO A 231 -16.96 -15.99 -19.77
CA PRO A 231 -16.79 -17.21 -18.99
C PRO A 231 -16.29 -18.39 -19.84
N ALA A 232 -15.27 -19.11 -19.37
CA ALA A 232 -14.68 -20.27 -20.07
C ALA A 232 -15.71 -21.35 -20.48
N ALA A 233 -16.82 -21.47 -19.75
CA ALA A 233 -17.92 -22.38 -20.07
C ALA A 233 -18.67 -22.02 -21.38
N VAL A 234 -18.68 -20.74 -21.78
CA VAL A 234 -19.28 -20.26 -23.04
C VAL A 234 -18.23 -20.23 -24.15
N ALA A 235 -16.97 -19.89 -23.82
CA ALA A 235 -15.86 -19.89 -24.79
C ALA A 235 -15.63 -21.26 -25.44
N ASN A 236 -15.73 -22.36 -24.67
CA ASN A 236 -15.59 -23.73 -25.19
C ASN A 236 -16.68 -24.16 -26.19
N GLN A 237 -17.79 -23.43 -26.33
CA GLN A 237 -18.86 -23.74 -27.29
C GLN A 237 -18.79 -22.93 -28.59
N LEU A 238 -17.91 -21.92 -28.66
CA LEU A 238 -17.78 -20.97 -29.78
C LEU A 238 -16.33 -20.84 -30.31
N ALA A 239 -15.38 -21.62 -29.79
CA ALA A 239 -13.97 -21.48 -30.15
C ALA A 239 -13.70 -21.90 -31.60
N GLU A 240 -13.41 -20.92 -32.46
CA GLU A 240 -12.33 -21.05 -33.45
C GLU A 240 -10.98 -21.04 -32.70
N ASP A 241 -9.93 -21.58 -33.32
CA ASP A 241 -8.60 -21.76 -32.70
C ASP A 241 -8.13 -20.49 -31.95
N PRO A 242 -7.57 -20.62 -30.73
CA PRO A 242 -7.08 -19.47 -29.97
C PRO A 242 -6.06 -18.68 -30.79
N ALA A 243 -6.18 -17.34 -30.76
CA ALA A 243 -5.31 -16.42 -31.47
C ALA A 243 -3.82 -16.76 -31.28
N ASP A 244 -3.01 -16.64 -32.34
CA ASP A 244 -1.57 -16.91 -32.39
C ASP A 244 -0.84 -16.49 -31.09
N TYR A 245 -0.70 -17.43 -30.16
CA TYR A 245 0.23 -17.38 -29.05
C TYR A 245 1.35 -18.35 -29.41
N ASP A 246 2.58 -17.85 -29.50
CA ASP A 246 3.74 -18.69 -29.77
C ASP A 246 3.82 -19.83 -28.75
N ALA A 247 4.23 -21.01 -29.22
CA ALA A 247 4.34 -22.20 -28.40
C ALA A 247 5.24 -21.95 -27.17
N GLY A 248 4.63 -21.94 -25.97
CA GLY A 248 5.34 -21.76 -24.70
C GLY A 248 5.10 -20.42 -23.99
N VAL A 249 4.38 -19.46 -24.58
CA VAL A 249 3.97 -18.22 -23.91
C VAL A 249 2.70 -18.47 -23.07
N PRO A 250 2.66 -18.10 -21.78
CA PRO A 250 1.44 -18.21 -20.96
C PRO A 250 0.29 -17.42 -21.59
N VAL A 251 -0.93 -17.95 -21.57
CA VAL A 251 -2.14 -17.26 -22.05
C VAL A 251 -2.92 -16.73 -20.84
N PRO A 252 -3.46 -15.50 -20.87
CA PRO A 252 -4.26 -14.99 -19.78
C PRO A 252 -5.51 -15.84 -19.57
N LYS A 253 -5.75 -16.23 -18.32
CA LYS A 253 -6.92 -17.04 -17.98
C LYS A 253 -8.18 -16.18 -18.00
N SER A 254 -9.09 -16.49 -18.92
CA SER A 254 -10.37 -15.81 -19.01
C SER A 254 -11.21 -15.99 -17.73
N SER A 255 -11.74 -14.89 -17.20
CA SER A 255 -12.60 -14.88 -16.01
C SER A 255 -13.37 -13.56 -15.86
N PRO A 256 -14.65 -13.60 -15.45
CA PRO A 256 -15.43 -12.38 -15.19
C PRO A 256 -14.91 -11.57 -13.99
N HIS A 257 -14.00 -12.13 -13.20
CA HIS A 257 -13.37 -11.51 -12.02
C HIS A 257 -12.00 -10.89 -12.32
N GLN A 258 -11.59 -10.88 -13.60
CA GLN A 258 -10.36 -10.23 -14.00
C GLN A 258 -10.40 -8.72 -13.74
N LYS A 259 -9.21 -8.13 -13.59
CA LYS A 259 -9.03 -6.68 -13.40
C LYS A 259 -8.08 -6.20 -14.48
N LEU A 260 -8.55 -5.27 -15.30
CA LEU A 260 -7.83 -4.76 -16.47
C LEU A 260 -7.57 -3.27 -16.30
N VAL A 261 -6.36 -2.83 -16.62
CA VAL A 261 -6.00 -1.42 -16.70
C VAL A 261 -5.85 -1.02 -18.17
N ILE A 262 -6.46 0.09 -18.58
CA ILE A 262 -6.30 0.65 -19.92
C ILE A 262 -5.68 2.04 -19.78
N PHE A 263 -4.51 2.24 -20.40
CA PHE A 263 -3.86 3.54 -20.48
C PHE A 263 -4.10 4.20 -21.83
N THR A 264 -4.35 5.50 -21.79
CA THR A 264 -4.56 6.38 -22.96
C THR A 264 -3.86 7.72 -22.70
N GLU A 265 -3.38 8.41 -23.74
CA GLU A 265 -2.72 9.70 -23.51
C GLU A 265 -3.73 10.83 -23.24
N HIS A 266 -4.88 10.80 -23.93
CA HIS A 266 -5.81 11.94 -23.95
C HIS A 266 -7.13 11.68 -23.21
N ARG A 267 -7.64 12.71 -22.52
CA ARG A 267 -8.96 12.68 -21.84
C ARG A 267 -10.16 12.44 -22.77
N ASP A 268 -10.11 12.95 -24.01
CA ASP A 268 -11.17 12.73 -24.99
C ASP A 268 -11.29 11.23 -25.35
N THR A 269 -10.15 10.56 -25.54
CA THR A 269 -10.08 9.10 -25.75
C THR A 269 -10.51 8.32 -24.50
N LEU A 270 -10.11 8.76 -23.31
CA LEU A 270 -10.59 8.16 -22.06
C LEU A 270 -12.12 8.18 -21.99
N SER A 271 -12.73 9.33 -22.27
CA SER A 271 -14.19 9.50 -22.23
C SER A 271 -14.90 8.62 -23.27
N TYR A 272 -14.31 8.50 -24.46
CA TYR A 272 -14.76 7.58 -25.50
C TYR A 272 -14.73 6.12 -25.03
N LEU A 273 -13.59 5.69 -24.47
CA LEU A 273 -13.41 4.31 -24.00
C LEU A 273 -14.35 3.98 -22.84
N VAL A 274 -14.57 4.89 -21.89
CA VAL A 274 -15.53 4.68 -20.79
C VAL A 274 -16.90 4.32 -21.35
N ASN A 275 -17.42 5.12 -22.28
CA ASN A 275 -18.73 4.86 -22.87
C ASN A 275 -18.78 3.52 -23.61
N ARG A 276 -17.74 3.20 -24.40
CA ARG A 276 -17.69 1.99 -25.22
C ARG A 276 -17.53 0.73 -24.37
N VAL A 277 -16.61 0.73 -23.41
CA VAL A 277 -16.35 -0.39 -22.50
C VAL A 277 -17.54 -0.62 -21.57
N SER A 278 -18.11 0.43 -20.96
CA SER A 278 -19.31 0.28 -20.12
C SER A 278 -20.50 -0.27 -20.91
N THR A 279 -20.67 0.13 -22.18
CA THR A 279 -21.72 -0.39 -23.05
C THR A 279 -21.48 -1.87 -23.38
N LEU A 280 -20.25 -2.24 -23.72
CA LEU A 280 -19.87 -3.63 -24.02
C LEU A 280 -20.08 -4.56 -22.81
N LEU A 281 -19.71 -4.11 -21.61
CA LEU A 281 -19.87 -4.87 -20.37
C LEU A 281 -21.32 -4.85 -19.85
N GLY A 282 -22.18 -3.99 -20.39
CA GLY A 282 -23.57 -3.83 -19.95
C GLY A 282 -23.75 -3.22 -18.56
N GLN A 283 -22.67 -2.71 -17.95
CA GLN A 283 -22.64 -2.18 -16.58
C GLN A 283 -21.72 -0.96 -16.53
N ARG A 284 -22.27 0.19 -16.11
CA ARG A 284 -21.50 1.44 -16.06
C ARG A 284 -20.51 1.44 -14.90
N GLU A 285 -20.93 0.88 -13.78
CA GLU A 285 -20.17 0.77 -12.53
C GLU A 285 -18.96 -0.16 -12.66
N ALA A 286 -18.92 -1.00 -13.70
CA ALA A 286 -17.79 -1.88 -13.97
C ALA A 286 -16.53 -1.12 -14.44
N VAL A 287 -16.65 0.17 -14.76
CA VAL A 287 -15.54 1.00 -15.25
C VAL A 287 -15.32 2.18 -14.31
N VAL A 288 -14.08 2.35 -13.86
CA VAL A 288 -13.63 3.53 -13.11
C VAL A 288 -12.54 4.27 -13.86
N THR A 289 -12.37 5.55 -13.57
CA THR A 289 -11.44 6.42 -14.30
C THR A 289 -10.51 7.17 -13.38
N ILE A 290 -9.29 7.41 -13.86
CA ILE A 290 -8.30 8.26 -13.20
C ILE A 290 -7.65 9.16 -14.26
N HIS A 291 -7.97 10.45 -14.23
CA HIS A 291 -7.34 11.49 -15.04
C HIS A 291 -7.05 12.71 -14.18
N GLY A 292 -6.22 13.66 -14.62
CA GLY A 292 -5.69 14.65 -13.69
C GLY A 292 -6.73 15.69 -13.24
N GLY A 293 -7.81 15.88 -14.01
CA GLY A 293 -9.03 16.58 -13.55
C GLY A 293 -9.84 15.87 -12.44
N VAL A 294 -9.49 14.65 -12.02
CA VAL A 294 -10.14 13.95 -10.89
C VAL A 294 -9.50 14.40 -9.57
N GLY A 295 -10.34 14.95 -8.69
CA GLY A 295 -9.94 15.36 -7.34
C GLY A 295 -9.34 14.22 -6.52
N ARG A 296 -8.52 14.56 -5.52
CA ARG A 296 -7.78 13.58 -4.71
C ARG A 296 -8.69 12.52 -4.07
N GLU A 297 -9.82 12.93 -3.50
CA GLU A 297 -10.77 12.02 -2.84
C GLU A 297 -11.42 11.04 -3.83
N ASP A 298 -11.90 11.54 -4.97
CA ASP A 298 -12.50 10.69 -6.01
C ASP A 298 -11.46 9.72 -6.61
N ARG A 299 -10.21 10.16 -6.74
CA ARG A 299 -9.10 9.32 -7.19
C ARG A 299 -8.84 8.18 -6.20
N MET A 300 -8.81 8.46 -4.90
CA MET A 300 -8.67 7.44 -3.86
C MET A 300 -9.84 6.45 -3.88
N LYS A 301 -11.06 6.96 -4.05
CA LYS A 301 -12.27 6.13 -4.17
C LYS A 301 -12.24 5.21 -5.39
N ALA A 302 -11.80 5.71 -6.55
CA ALA A 302 -11.65 4.91 -7.76
C ALA A 302 -10.60 3.81 -7.59
N GLN A 303 -9.46 4.11 -6.97
CA GLN A 303 -8.41 3.13 -6.68
C GLN A 303 -8.89 2.04 -5.73
N GLU A 304 -9.54 2.43 -4.64
CA GLU A 304 -10.03 1.51 -3.63
C GLU A 304 -11.12 0.59 -4.19
N ALA A 305 -12.06 1.16 -4.96
CA ALA A 305 -13.09 0.38 -5.65
C ALA A 305 -12.48 -0.58 -6.69
N PHE A 306 -11.51 -0.14 -7.49
CA PHE A 306 -10.81 -1.04 -8.42
C PHE A 306 -10.11 -2.19 -7.69
N ARG A 307 -9.51 -1.91 -6.54
CA ARG A 307 -8.76 -2.89 -5.75
C ARG A 307 -9.66 -3.95 -5.13
N HIS A 308 -10.78 -3.53 -4.52
CA HIS A 308 -11.56 -4.40 -3.63
C HIS A 308 -13.04 -4.57 -3.99
N ASP A 309 -13.64 -3.75 -4.85
CA ASP A 309 -15.03 -3.96 -5.28
C ASP A 309 -15.08 -4.99 -6.43
N PRO A 310 -15.76 -6.14 -6.27
CA PRO A 310 -15.84 -7.15 -7.33
C PRO A 310 -16.64 -6.70 -8.56
N GLU A 311 -17.47 -5.66 -8.46
CA GLU A 311 -18.25 -5.15 -9.59
C GLU A 311 -17.40 -4.29 -10.54
N VAL A 312 -16.34 -3.64 -10.04
CA VAL A 312 -15.43 -2.81 -10.84
C VAL A 312 -14.41 -3.71 -11.56
N LYS A 313 -14.36 -3.71 -12.89
CA LYS A 313 -13.49 -4.61 -13.67
C LYS A 313 -12.39 -3.90 -14.43
N VAL A 314 -12.67 -2.70 -14.93
CA VAL A 314 -11.76 -1.95 -15.79
C VAL A 314 -11.45 -0.60 -15.17
N LEU A 315 -10.16 -0.25 -15.12
CA LEU A 315 -9.70 1.09 -14.78
C LEU A 315 -9.07 1.73 -16.01
N ILE A 316 -9.60 2.88 -16.42
CA ILE A 316 -9.09 3.65 -17.55
C ILE A 316 -8.38 4.88 -17.03
N ALA A 317 -7.10 5.04 -17.37
CA ALA A 317 -6.27 6.13 -16.85
C ALA A 317 -5.54 6.91 -17.95
N THR A 318 -5.36 8.21 -17.72
CA THR A 318 -4.35 9.00 -18.44
C THR A 318 -3.01 8.94 -17.72
N ASP A 319 -1.90 9.18 -18.45
CA ASP A 319 -0.56 9.22 -17.84
C ASP A 319 -0.51 10.20 -16.67
N ALA A 320 -1.11 11.38 -16.85
CA ALA A 320 -1.07 12.47 -15.88
C ALA A 320 -1.65 12.17 -14.50
N ALA A 321 -2.49 11.14 -14.39
CA ALA A 321 -3.04 10.73 -13.11
C ALA A 321 -2.75 9.26 -12.75
N GLY A 322 -2.16 8.51 -13.68
CA GLY A 322 -1.62 7.17 -13.47
C GLY A 322 -0.26 7.15 -12.78
N GLU A 323 0.41 8.29 -12.64
CA GLU A 323 1.65 8.38 -11.88
C GLU A 323 1.40 8.25 -10.35
N GLY A 324 2.35 7.64 -9.65
CA GLY A 324 2.29 7.41 -8.20
C GLY A 324 1.28 6.36 -7.70
N ILE A 325 0.33 5.88 -8.51
CA ILE A 325 -0.74 4.97 -8.04
C ILE A 325 -0.31 3.50 -8.01
N ASN A 326 -0.93 2.71 -7.12
CA ASN A 326 -0.70 1.27 -7.01
C ASN A 326 -1.86 0.48 -7.64
N LEU A 327 -1.60 -0.20 -8.76
CA LEU A 327 -2.60 -0.98 -9.52
C LEU A 327 -2.30 -2.48 -9.54
N GLN A 328 -1.45 -2.98 -8.63
CA GLN A 328 -1.06 -4.39 -8.49
C GLN A 328 -2.21 -5.40 -8.44
N ARG A 329 -3.44 -4.96 -8.13
CA ARG A 329 -4.64 -5.81 -8.21
C ARG A 329 -4.83 -6.38 -9.63
N ALA A 330 -4.51 -5.59 -10.65
CA ALA A 330 -4.52 -6.03 -12.03
C ALA A 330 -3.17 -6.65 -12.40
N HIS A 331 -3.23 -7.69 -13.22
CA HIS A 331 -2.08 -8.23 -13.94
C HIS A 331 -2.27 -8.09 -15.46
N LEU A 332 -3.39 -7.50 -15.90
CA LEU A 332 -3.71 -7.28 -17.30
C LEU A 332 -3.66 -5.77 -17.57
N MET A 333 -2.94 -5.36 -18.61
CA MET A 333 -2.81 -3.96 -18.99
C MET A 333 -2.85 -3.78 -20.51
N VAL A 334 -3.61 -2.80 -20.99
CA VAL A 334 -3.62 -2.38 -22.40
C VAL A 334 -3.07 -0.96 -22.48
N ASN A 335 -2.05 -0.76 -23.30
CA ASN A 335 -1.73 0.55 -23.84
C ASN A 335 -2.61 0.78 -25.07
N TYR A 336 -3.66 1.57 -24.90
CA TYR A 336 -4.48 1.99 -26.03
C TYR A 336 -3.68 2.91 -26.94
N ASP A 337 -2.91 3.82 -26.36
CA ASP A 337 -1.98 4.70 -27.08
C ASP A 337 -0.56 4.51 -26.56
N LEU A 338 0.44 4.56 -27.45
CA LEU A 338 1.84 4.47 -27.07
C LEU A 338 2.43 5.87 -26.85
N PRO A 339 3.08 6.12 -25.70
CA PRO A 339 3.74 7.38 -25.47
C PRO A 339 4.97 7.52 -26.36
N TRP A 340 5.31 8.76 -26.68
CA TRP A 340 6.50 9.10 -27.47
C TRP A 340 7.80 9.03 -26.67
N ASN A 341 7.71 8.82 -25.35
CA ASN A 341 8.82 8.55 -24.44
C ASN A 341 8.79 7.08 -23.97
N PRO A 342 9.77 6.24 -24.36
CA PRO A 342 9.83 4.82 -23.96
C PRO A 342 9.83 4.58 -22.45
N ASN A 343 10.37 5.52 -21.65
CA ASN A 343 10.38 5.40 -20.21
C ASN A 343 8.95 5.36 -19.64
N ARG A 344 8.00 6.08 -20.25
CA ARG A 344 6.59 6.08 -19.83
C ARG A 344 5.95 4.70 -19.99
N LEU A 345 6.32 3.92 -21.01
CA LEU A 345 5.83 2.54 -21.19
C LEU A 345 6.19 1.65 -19.99
N GLU A 346 7.46 1.69 -19.57
CA GLU A 346 7.91 0.90 -18.43
C GLU A 346 7.30 1.41 -17.12
N GLN A 347 7.15 2.73 -16.97
CA GLN A 347 6.49 3.29 -15.80
C GLN A 347 5.03 2.85 -15.69
N ARG A 348 4.29 2.76 -16.80
CA ARG A 348 2.91 2.24 -16.81
C ARG A 348 2.87 0.76 -16.42
N PHE A 349 3.74 -0.07 -16.99
CA PHE A 349 3.81 -1.49 -16.63
C PHE A 349 4.22 -1.70 -15.17
N GLY A 350 5.16 -0.88 -14.69
CA GLY A 350 5.55 -0.78 -13.30
C GLY A 350 4.44 -0.34 -12.34
N ARG A 351 3.22 -0.01 -12.79
CA ARG A 351 2.04 0.19 -11.92
C ARG A 351 1.37 -1.13 -11.51
N ILE A 352 1.47 -2.17 -12.35
CA ILE A 352 0.93 -3.51 -12.11
C ILE A 352 2.01 -4.53 -11.72
N HIS A 353 3.23 -4.38 -12.24
CA HIS A 353 4.38 -5.26 -11.97
C HIS A 353 5.24 -4.73 -10.82
N ARG A 354 4.76 -4.97 -9.59
CA ARG A 354 5.39 -4.53 -8.34
C ARG A 354 5.42 -5.68 -7.31
N ILE A 355 6.17 -5.49 -6.23
CA ILE A 355 6.23 -6.44 -5.09
C ILE A 355 4.80 -6.71 -4.59
N GLY A 356 4.46 -7.99 -4.44
CA GLY A 356 3.13 -8.45 -4.05
C GLY A 356 2.28 -8.98 -5.21
N GLN A 357 2.68 -8.72 -6.46
CA GLN A 357 2.05 -9.35 -7.63
C GLN A 357 2.41 -10.84 -7.68
N THR A 358 1.42 -11.69 -7.88
CA THR A 358 1.57 -13.16 -7.91
C THR A 358 1.23 -13.75 -9.27
N GLU A 359 0.49 -13.02 -10.10
CA GLU A 359 0.06 -13.45 -11.42
C GLU A 359 1.02 -12.97 -12.51
N VAL A 360 1.12 -13.73 -13.61
CA VAL A 360 1.88 -13.31 -14.80
C VAL A 360 1.27 -12.01 -15.33
N CYS A 361 2.11 -10.99 -15.53
CA CYS A 361 1.63 -9.70 -16.02
C CYS A 361 1.63 -9.67 -17.54
N PHE A 362 0.47 -9.35 -18.12
CA PHE A 362 0.23 -9.20 -19.55
C PHE A 362 0.09 -7.73 -19.92
N LEU A 363 0.80 -7.35 -20.98
CA LEU A 363 0.77 -6.03 -21.59
C LEU A 363 0.42 -6.15 -23.07
N TRP A 364 -0.62 -5.46 -23.52
CA TRP A 364 -0.94 -5.32 -24.95
C TRP A 364 -0.71 -3.90 -25.44
N ASN A 365 0.05 -3.77 -26.52
CA ASN A 365 0.33 -2.51 -27.20
C ASN A 365 -0.41 -2.47 -28.54
N LEU A 366 -1.45 -1.64 -28.66
CA LEU A 366 -2.20 -1.49 -29.92
C LEU A 366 -1.43 -0.59 -30.89
N VAL A 367 -1.07 -1.11 -32.07
CA VAL A 367 -0.25 -0.42 -33.08
C VAL A 367 -0.92 -0.46 -34.45
N ALA A 368 -1.08 0.69 -35.10
CA ALA A 368 -1.60 0.74 -36.46
C ALA A 368 -0.52 0.36 -37.47
N ASP A 369 -0.75 -0.64 -38.31
CA ASP A 369 0.28 -1.15 -39.21
C ASP A 369 0.61 -0.23 -40.39
N GLU A 370 -0.37 0.56 -40.81
CA GLU A 370 -0.32 1.33 -42.06
C GLU A 370 0.04 2.81 -41.82
N THR A 371 0.44 3.15 -40.59
CA THR A 371 0.86 4.51 -40.21
C THR A 371 2.38 4.63 -40.13
N ARG A 372 2.88 5.86 -40.32
CA ARG A 372 4.32 6.16 -40.29
C ARG A 372 4.92 5.89 -38.91
N GLU A 373 4.18 6.27 -37.88
CA GLU A 373 4.54 6.07 -36.48
C GLU A 373 4.48 4.58 -36.10
N GLY A 374 3.52 3.84 -36.68
CA GLY A 374 3.36 2.41 -36.46
C GLY A 374 4.59 1.59 -36.84
N ASP A 375 5.21 1.91 -37.98
CA ASP A 375 6.46 1.27 -38.43
C ASP A 375 7.61 1.46 -37.42
N VAL A 376 7.74 2.69 -36.87
CA VAL A 376 8.75 3.01 -35.85
C VAL A 376 8.48 2.24 -34.55
N TYR A 377 7.23 2.24 -34.08
CA TYR A 377 6.83 1.53 -32.87
C TYR A 377 6.99 0.01 -32.99
N ARG A 378 6.62 -0.57 -34.14
CA ARG A 378 6.78 -2.01 -34.38
C ARG A 378 8.25 -2.42 -34.27
N THR A 379 9.13 -1.69 -34.96
CA THR A 379 10.58 -1.91 -34.92
C THR A 379 11.13 -1.78 -33.50
N LEU A 380 10.73 -0.73 -32.78
CA LEU A 380 11.16 -0.49 -31.40
C LEU A 380 10.72 -1.63 -30.46
N LEU A 381 9.44 -2.01 -30.49
CA LEU A 381 8.88 -3.04 -29.61
C LEU A 381 9.47 -4.42 -29.90
N GLU A 382 9.66 -4.79 -31.17
CA GLU A 382 10.32 -6.05 -31.55
C GLU A 382 11.76 -6.13 -31.04
N LYS A 383 12.52 -5.02 -31.12
CA LYS A 383 13.90 -4.98 -30.64
C LYS A 383 13.99 -5.00 -29.12
N LEU A 384 13.09 -4.31 -28.43
CA LEU A 384 13.01 -4.36 -26.97
C LEU A 384 12.73 -5.78 -26.48
N GLU A 385 11.87 -6.52 -27.16
CA GLU A 385 11.55 -7.90 -26.81
C GLU A 385 12.76 -8.83 -27.03
N ARG A 386 13.48 -8.71 -28.16
CA ARG A 386 14.71 -9.49 -28.39
C ARG A 386 15.80 -9.18 -27.36
N ALA A 387 15.99 -7.90 -27.05
CA ALA A 387 16.95 -7.48 -26.04
C ALA A 387 16.55 -8.04 -24.66
N ARG A 388 15.25 -8.07 -24.34
CA ARG A 388 14.72 -8.62 -23.08
C ARG A 388 15.12 -10.08 -22.92
N GLU A 389 14.92 -10.89 -23.96
CA GLU A 389 15.28 -12.31 -23.97
C GLU A 389 16.78 -12.51 -23.79
N ALA A 390 17.60 -11.73 -24.51
CA ALA A 390 19.06 -11.81 -24.45
C ALA A 390 19.65 -11.40 -23.08
N LEU A 391 19.03 -10.46 -22.38
CA LEU A 391 19.51 -9.90 -21.11
C LEU A 391 18.72 -10.41 -19.88
N GLY A 392 17.98 -11.52 -20.02
CA GLY A 392 17.27 -12.15 -18.90
C GLY A 392 16.26 -11.23 -18.20
N GLY A 393 15.71 -10.24 -18.91
CA GLY A 393 14.76 -9.26 -18.37
C GLY A 393 15.35 -7.90 -17.94
N GLN A 394 16.68 -7.70 -17.96
CA GLN A 394 17.30 -6.51 -17.38
C GLN A 394 17.25 -5.24 -18.28
N VAL A 395 16.77 -5.34 -19.52
CA VAL A 395 16.70 -4.21 -20.49
C VAL A 395 15.92 -3.01 -19.99
N PHE A 396 14.92 -3.23 -19.14
CA PHE A 396 13.96 -2.20 -18.77
C PHE A 396 14.51 -1.26 -17.69
N ASP A 397 15.58 -1.68 -16.99
CA ASP A 397 16.30 -0.82 -16.05
C ASP A 397 17.10 0.30 -16.74
N VAL A 398 17.37 0.15 -18.04
CA VAL A 398 18.22 1.05 -18.83
C VAL A 398 17.45 1.84 -19.90
N LEU A 399 16.15 1.55 -20.10
CA LEU A 399 15.26 2.21 -21.08
C LEU A 399 15.26 3.74 -21.01
N GLY A 400 15.27 4.31 -19.80
CA GLY A 400 15.30 5.76 -19.60
C GLY A 400 16.62 6.44 -20.00
N LYS A 401 17.67 5.67 -20.30
CA LYS A 401 18.98 6.17 -20.77
C LYS A 401 19.27 5.77 -22.22
N VAL A 402 18.35 5.10 -22.91
CA VAL A 402 18.50 4.75 -24.32
C VAL A 402 18.37 6.04 -25.14
N VAL A 403 19.45 6.43 -25.80
CA VAL A 403 19.51 7.59 -26.70
C VAL A 403 19.64 7.08 -28.13
N PHE A 404 18.79 7.57 -29.04
CA PHE A 404 18.75 7.14 -30.42
C PHE A 404 19.62 8.07 -31.29
N ASP A 405 20.91 7.74 -31.41
CA ASP A 405 21.90 8.54 -32.15
C ASP A 405 21.96 10.02 -31.71
N GLY A 406 21.95 10.24 -30.39
CA GLY A 406 21.94 11.58 -29.79
C GLY A 406 20.56 12.24 -29.72
N LYS A 407 19.50 11.63 -30.27
CA LYS A 407 18.14 12.18 -30.32
C LYS A 407 17.13 11.39 -29.46
N PRO A 408 16.06 12.05 -28.97
CA PRO A 408 14.92 11.37 -28.35
C PRO A 408 13.99 10.73 -29.41
N LEU A 409 13.21 9.72 -28.99
CA LEU A 409 12.25 9.03 -29.87
C LEU A 409 11.24 9.99 -30.53
N ARG A 410 10.84 11.05 -29.81
CA ARG A 410 9.96 12.11 -30.32
C ARG A 410 10.47 12.71 -31.64
N GLU A 411 11.76 13.03 -31.73
CA GLU A 411 12.33 13.61 -32.94
C GLU A 411 12.29 12.64 -34.12
N LEU A 412 12.55 11.35 -33.87
CA LEU A 412 12.46 10.31 -34.90
C LEU A 412 11.02 10.15 -35.42
N LEU A 413 10.02 10.22 -34.55
CA LEU A 413 8.61 10.17 -34.95
C LEU A 413 8.23 11.39 -35.79
N ILE A 414 8.68 12.59 -35.43
CA ILE A 414 8.49 13.80 -36.23
C ILE A 414 9.15 13.64 -37.61
N GLU A 415 10.38 13.13 -37.67
CA GLU A 415 11.09 12.89 -38.92
C GLU A 415 10.35 11.87 -39.80
N ALA A 416 9.82 10.79 -39.22
CA ALA A 416 8.99 9.79 -39.90
C ALA A 416 7.72 10.42 -40.48
N ILE A 417 7.01 11.25 -39.71
CA ILE A 417 5.79 11.94 -40.15
C ILE A 417 6.08 12.89 -41.31
N ARG A 418 7.19 13.62 -41.27
CA ARG A 418 7.52 14.64 -42.27
C ARG A 418 8.06 14.04 -43.57
N PHE A 419 8.97 13.07 -43.45
CA PHE A 419 9.80 12.60 -44.56
C PHE A 419 9.73 11.10 -44.84
N GLY A 420 8.88 10.34 -44.13
CA GLY A 420 8.79 8.87 -44.24
C GLY A 420 8.37 8.31 -45.61
N GLU A 421 8.03 9.15 -46.59
CA GLU A 421 7.84 8.74 -48.00
C GLU A 421 9.18 8.52 -48.72
N ARG A 422 10.29 9.02 -48.17
CA ARG A 422 11.64 8.87 -48.72
C ARG A 422 12.27 7.54 -48.28
N PRO A 423 12.64 6.63 -49.20
CA PRO A 423 13.19 5.31 -48.85
C PRO A 423 14.46 5.37 -48.00
N ASP A 424 15.33 6.35 -48.27
CA ASP A 424 16.58 6.62 -47.54
C ASP A 424 16.33 6.98 -46.07
N ILE A 425 15.32 7.81 -45.80
CA ILE A 425 14.95 8.20 -44.43
C ILE A 425 14.34 7.00 -43.68
N LYS A 426 13.49 6.21 -44.35
CA LYS A 426 12.90 5.00 -43.74
C LYS A 426 13.98 4.00 -43.31
N GLU A 427 14.98 3.76 -44.16
CA GLU A 427 16.10 2.87 -43.83
C GLU A 427 16.97 3.45 -42.70
N HIS A 428 17.21 4.77 -42.70
CA HIS A 428 17.95 5.44 -41.63
C HIS A 428 17.26 5.31 -40.26
N LEU A 429 15.97 5.63 -40.18
CA LEU A 429 15.18 5.53 -38.94
C LEU A 429 15.20 4.11 -38.37
N THR A 430 15.09 3.10 -39.25
CA THR A 430 15.19 1.70 -38.86
C THR A 430 16.56 1.44 -38.22
N LYS A 431 17.66 1.74 -38.91
CA LYS A 431 19.03 1.53 -38.40
C LYS A 431 19.31 2.24 -37.07
N VAL A 432 18.81 3.46 -36.89
CA VAL A 432 18.96 4.23 -35.65
C VAL A 432 18.29 3.52 -34.47
N VAL A 433 17.06 3.02 -34.66
CA VAL A 433 16.35 2.23 -33.63
C VAL A 433 17.08 0.91 -33.35
N GLU A 434 17.61 0.24 -34.38
CA GLU A 434 18.37 -1.00 -34.19
C GLU A 434 19.66 -0.80 -33.40
N GLY A 435 20.44 0.25 -33.71
CA GLY A 435 21.72 0.51 -33.04
C GLY A 435 21.59 1.00 -31.60
N ALA A 436 20.48 1.67 -31.25
CA ALA A 436 20.24 2.16 -29.90
C ALA A 436 19.98 1.03 -28.88
N LEU A 437 19.47 -0.12 -29.35
CA LEU A 437 19.12 -1.29 -28.53
C LEU A 437 20.12 -2.44 -28.66
N ASP A 438 21.37 -2.12 -29.00
CA ASP A 438 22.44 -3.10 -29.13
C ASP A 438 22.86 -3.73 -27.79
N HIS A 439 23.18 -5.03 -27.81
CA HIS A 439 23.39 -5.85 -26.63
C HIS A 439 24.60 -5.39 -25.78
N GLU A 440 25.73 -5.05 -26.42
CA GLU A 440 26.94 -4.62 -25.70
C GLU A 440 26.73 -3.30 -24.95
N ARG A 441 25.99 -2.37 -25.57
CA ARG A 441 25.68 -1.06 -24.99
C ARG A 441 24.69 -1.16 -23.83
N LEU A 442 23.71 -2.06 -23.91
CA LEU A 442 22.77 -2.31 -22.81
C LEU A 442 23.49 -2.98 -21.63
N ARG A 443 24.45 -3.88 -21.88
CA ARG A 443 25.24 -4.55 -20.85
C ARG A 443 26.14 -3.59 -20.07
N SER A 444 26.83 -2.67 -20.74
CA SER A 444 27.69 -1.69 -20.04
C SER A 444 26.90 -0.79 -19.08
N LEU A 445 25.70 -0.36 -19.49
CA LEU A 445 24.79 0.42 -18.64
C LEU A 445 24.27 -0.36 -17.41
N LEU A 446 24.21 -1.68 -17.49
CA LEU A 446 23.85 -2.54 -16.37
C LEU A 446 25.01 -2.74 -15.40
N GLU A 447 26.22 -2.95 -15.91
CA GLU A 447 27.43 -3.16 -15.11
C GLU A 447 27.75 -1.94 -14.21
N ASP A 448 27.49 -0.71 -14.69
CA ASP A 448 27.62 0.53 -13.91
C ASP A 448 26.69 0.61 -12.68
N ARG A 449 25.63 -0.21 -12.58
CA ARG A 449 24.65 -0.20 -11.47
C ARG A 449 24.91 -1.23 -10.36
N VAL A 450 25.85 -2.15 -10.51
CA VAL A 450 25.96 -3.37 -9.65
C VAL A 450 26.88 -3.20 -8.42
N LEU A 451 27.59 -2.08 -8.26
CA LEU A 451 28.51 -1.88 -7.14
C LEU A 451 27.79 -1.56 -5.81
N ALA A 452 27.36 -2.60 -5.07
CA ALA A 452 27.42 -2.66 -3.60
C ALA A 452 26.93 -4.02 -3.06
N PRO A 453 27.81 -4.86 -2.51
CA PRO A 453 27.46 -5.80 -1.46
C PRO A 453 27.89 -5.23 -0.10
N GLU A 454 27.09 -5.43 0.96
CA GLU A 454 27.55 -6.13 2.17
C GLU A 454 26.48 -6.26 3.27
N SER A 455 26.73 -7.22 4.15
CA SER A 455 25.81 -7.90 5.07
C SER A 455 25.84 -7.37 6.50
N MET A 456 24.70 -7.46 7.19
CA MET A 456 24.54 -7.15 8.62
C MET A 456 25.22 -8.18 9.54
N ASP A 457 25.77 -7.72 10.67
CA ASP A 457 26.35 -8.53 11.76
C ASP A 457 25.31 -9.42 12.47
N ALA A 458 25.62 -10.71 12.66
CA ALA A 458 24.73 -11.74 13.19
C ALA A 458 24.26 -11.45 14.63
N SER A 459 25.11 -10.84 15.47
CA SER A 459 24.80 -10.58 16.88
C SER A 459 23.64 -9.59 17.07
N ARG A 460 23.58 -8.54 16.22
CA ARG A 460 22.47 -7.57 16.18
C ARG A 460 21.19 -8.18 15.62
N VAL A 461 21.30 -9.03 14.60
CA VAL A 461 20.15 -9.73 14.01
C VAL A 461 19.46 -10.61 15.04
N HIS A 462 20.21 -11.34 15.87
CA HIS A 462 19.61 -12.19 16.92
C HIS A 462 18.85 -11.40 17.99
N ARG A 463 19.42 -10.28 18.47
CA ARG A 463 18.73 -9.44 19.47
C ARG A 463 17.45 -8.80 18.91
N VAL A 464 17.53 -8.27 17.69
CA VAL A 464 16.35 -7.71 16.99
C VAL A 464 15.31 -8.80 16.76
N ARG A 465 15.72 -10.02 16.40
CA ARG A 465 14.82 -11.16 16.19
C ARG A 465 14.11 -11.59 17.48
N GLU A 466 14.81 -11.64 18.61
CA GLU A 466 14.19 -11.91 19.92
C GLU A 466 13.17 -10.84 20.31
N GLU A 467 13.50 -9.56 20.09
CA GLU A 467 12.59 -8.45 20.35
C GLU A 467 11.38 -8.47 19.42
N MET A 468 11.57 -8.83 18.14
CA MET A 468 10.50 -9.03 17.16
C MET A 468 9.60 -10.21 17.55
N GLU A 469 10.15 -11.34 17.98
CA GLU A 469 9.36 -12.50 18.43
C GLU A 469 8.49 -12.15 19.65
N ARG A 470 9.05 -11.47 20.65
CA ARG A 470 8.28 -10.99 21.81
C ARG A 470 7.25 -9.91 21.44
N ALA A 471 7.57 -9.03 20.49
CA ALA A 471 6.65 -8.01 20.00
C ALA A 471 5.50 -8.62 19.19
N ASP A 472 5.77 -9.60 18.34
CA ASP A 472 4.77 -10.33 17.57
C ASP A 472 3.88 -11.18 18.48
N ALA A 473 4.43 -11.77 19.54
CA ALA A 473 3.66 -12.44 20.61
C ALA A 473 2.69 -11.49 21.33
N ARG A 474 3.06 -10.22 21.51
CA ARG A 474 2.27 -9.17 22.20
C ARG A 474 1.36 -8.36 21.28
N ARG A 475 1.50 -8.50 19.95
CA ARG A 475 0.71 -7.77 18.96
C ARG A 475 -0.75 -8.20 19.08
N LEU A 476 -1.70 -7.27 18.87
CA LEU A 476 -3.13 -7.59 18.81
C LEU A 476 -3.30 -8.63 17.70
N GLN A 477 -3.59 -9.86 18.12
CA GLN A 477 -3.39 -11.01 17.25
C GLN A 477 -4.55 -11.09 16.21
N PRO A 478 -4.29 -11.49 14.95
CA PRO A 478 -5.28 -11.55 13.87
C PRO A 478 -6.67 -12.06 14.28
N HIS A 479 -6.69 -13.12 15.09
CA HIS A 479 -7.89 -13.82 15.52
C HIS A 479 -8.78 -12.96 16.46
N TYR A 480 -8.19 -12.11 17.31
CA TYR A 480 -8.96 -11.19 18.16
C TYR A 480 -9.67 -10.11 17.33
N ILE A 481 -8.97 -9.56 16.35
CA ILE A 481 -9.51 -8.54 15.44
C ILE A 481 -10.62 -9.17 14.59
N GLU A 482 -10.38 -10.36 14.05
CA GLU A 482 -11.33 -11.15 13.27
C GLU A 482 -12.62 -11.39 14.06
N SER A 483 -12.50 -11.99 15.24
CA SER A 483 -13.64 -12.36 16.10
C SER A 483 -14.46 -11.14 16.52
N PHE A 484 -13.80 -10.06 16.97
CA PHE A 484 -14.48 -8.79 17.29
C PHE A 484 -15.16 -8.17 16.06
N PHE A 485 -14.42 -8.03 14.96
CA PHE A 485 -14.91 -7.33 13.79
C PHE A 485 -16.14 -8.02 13.21
N LEU A 486 -16.11 -9.34 13.04
CA LEU A 486 -17.22 -10.06 12.41
C LEU A 486 -18.51 -9.92 13.22
N GLU A 487 -18.44 -9.98 14.55
CA GLU A 487 -19.62 -9.83 15.41
C GLU A 487 -20.11 -8.38 15.43
N ALA A 488 -19.23 -7.41 15.67
CA ALA A 488 -19.58 -5.99 15.69
C ALA A 488 -20.13 -5.53 14.32
N PHE A 489 -19.51 -5.96 13.22
CA PHE A 489 -19.94 -5.64 11.87
C PHE A 489 -21.35 -6.16 11.61
N LYS A 490 -21.66 -7.38 12.05
CA LYS A 490 -23.00 -7.98 11.96
C LYS A 490 -24.04 -7.24 12.80
N GLU A 491 -23.72 -6.87 14.05
CA GLU A 491 -24.61 -6.07 14.92
C GLU A 491 -24.93 -4.69 14.35
N LEU A 492 -23.96 -4.07 13.66
CA LEU A 492 -24.16 -2.81 12.94
C LEU A 492 -24.94 -2.98 11.62
N GLY A 493 -25.36 -4.20 11.28
CA GLY A 493 -26.17 -4.54 10.10
C GLY A 493 -25.36 -4.93 8.86
N GLY A 494 -24.05 -5.15 9.02
CA GLY A 494 -23.14 -5.62 7.96
C GLY A 494 -23.29 -7.11 7.68
N ALA A 495 -22.83 -7.53 6.50
CA ALA A 495 -22.89 -8.94 6.10
C ALA A 495 -21.55 -9.39 5.52
N ALA A 496 -20.85 -10.27 6.25
CA ALA A 496 -19.63 -10.93 5.82
C ALA A 496 -19.85 -12.45 5.73
N ARG A 497 -19.29 -13.09 4.69
CA ARG A 497 -19.38 -14.55 4.49
C ARG A 497 -18.01 -15.13 4.22
N GLN A 498 -17.66 -16.20 4.92
CA GLN A 498 -16.41 -16.90 4.65
C GLN A 498 -16.47 -17.59 3.28
N ARG A 499 -15.45 -17.37 2.45
CA ARG A 499 -15.35 -17.98 1.10
C ARG A 499 -14.22 -18.97 1.03
N GLU A 500 -13.04 -18.56 1.50
CA GLU A 500 -11.91 -19.44 1.74
C GLU A 500 -11.60 -19.47 3.24
N HIS A 501 -10.72 -20.37 3.68
CA HIS A 501 -10.31 -20.45 5.07
C HIS A 501 -9.79 -19.07 5.56
N ARG A 502 -10.49 -18.46 6.52
CA ARG A 502 -10.22 -17.14 7.11
C ARG A 502 -10.17 -15.96 6.12
N ARG A 503 -10.86 -16.09 4.98
CA ARG A 503 -11.03 -15.03 3.98
C ARG A 503 -12.51 -14.80 3.74
N TYR A 504 -12.97 -13.58 3.98
CA TYR A 504 -14.38 -13.25 4.01
C TYR A 504 -14.75 -12.30 2.87
N GLU A 505 -15.89 -12.52 2.23
CA GLU A 505 -16.50 -11.53 1.35
C GLU A 505 -17.43 -10.64 2.17
N ALA A 506 -17.20 -9.33 2.17
CA ALA A 506 -18.11 -8.37 2.77
C ALA A 506 -19.15 -7.95 1.72
N THR A 507 -20.24 -8.69 1.64
CA THR A 507 -21.32 -8.47 0.65
C THR A 507 -22.05 -7.13 0.83
N ARG A 508 -22.09 -6.61 2.06
CA ARG A 508 -22.76 -5.34 2.38
C ARG A 508 -22.11 -4.65 3.57
N VAL A 509 -21.66 -3.42 3.33
CA VAL A 509 -21.21 -2.47 4.36
C VAL A 509 -22.31 -1.42 4.60
N PRO A 510 -22.88 -1.32 5.82
CA PRO A 510 -23.95 -0.39 6.16
C PRO A 510 -23.57 1.09 6.00
N ALA A 511 -24.56 1.92 5.66
CA ALA A 511 -24.36 3.36 5.52
C ALA A 511 -23.81 4.05 6.80
N PRO A 512 -24.21 3.67 8.03
CA PRO A 512 -23.61 4.24 9.25
C PRO A 512 -22.09 4.07 9.31
N ILE A 513 -21.56 2.89 8.96
CA ILE A 513 -20.12 2.61 8.95
C ILE A 513 -19.41 3.49 7.91
N ARG A 514 -19.94 3.53 6.68
CA ARG A 514 -19.37 4.35 5.59
C ARG A 514 -19.41 5.84 5.89
N ASN A 515 -20.46 6.31 6.55
CA ASN A 515 -20.59 7.72 6.91
C ASN A 515 -19.70 8.08 8.10
N ARG A 516 -19.48 7.14 9.03
CA ARG A 516 -18.61 7.37 10.18
C ARG A 516 -17.16 7.55 9.75
N ASP A 517 -16.70 6.73 8.81
CA ASP A 517 -15.38 6.89 8.18
C ASP A 517 -15.15 8.31 7.65
N ARG A 518 -16.15 8.95 7.02
CA ARG A 518 -16.01 10.34 6.55
C ARG A 518 -15.81 11.37 7.66
N LEU A 519 -16.13 11.04 8.91
CA LEU A 519 -16.00 11.94 10.06
C LEU A 519 -14.67 11.74 10.80
N ILE A 520 -14.22 10.49 10.92
CA ILE A 520 -13.05 10.12 11.75
C ILE A 520 -11.86 9.61 10.94
N GLY A 521 -12.09 9.23 9.68
CA GLY A 521 -11.13 8.61 8.79
C GLY A 521 -10.10 9.61 8.31
N LEU A 522 -8.85 9.15 8.25
CA LEU A 522 -7.69 9.89 7.75
C LEU A 522 -7.13 9.26 6.46
N GLY A 523 -7.84 8.30 5.86
CA GLY A 523 -7.31 7.34 4.88
C GLY A 523 -8.21 7.02 3.69
N GLU A 524 -8.15 5.76 3.23
CA GLU A 524 -8.93 5.23 2.09
C GLU A 524 -10.43 5.16 2.42
N PRO A 525 -11.34 5.44 1.46
CA PRO A 525 -12.77 5.47 1.76
C PRO A 525 -13.35 4.06 2.00
N VAL A 526 -14.26 3.92 2.97
CA VAL A 526 -14.96 2.64 3.18
C VAL A 526 -15.94 2.34 2.03
N LEU A 527 -15.74 1.21 1.36
CA LEU A 527 -16.56 0.75 0.24
C LEU A 527 -17.93 0.22 0.67
N SER A 528 -18.83 0.05 -0.30
CA SER A 528 -20.15 -0.55 -0.07
C SER A 528 -20.11 -2.07 0.10
N ARG A 529 -19.04 -2.70 -0.39
CA ARG A 529 -18.76 -4.12 -0.41
C ARG A 529 -17.26 -4.34 -0.59
N TYR A 530 -16.77 -5.50 -0.19
CA TYR A 530 -15.38 -5.94 -0.41
C TYR A 530 -15.39 -7.37 -0.93
N GLU A 531 -14.66 -7.62 -2.03
CA GLU A 531 -14.49 -8.94 -2.63
C GLU A 531 -13.89 -9.91 -1.62
N ARG A 532 -12.78 -9.52 -0.98
CA ARG A 532 -12.19 -10.24 0.15
C ARG A 532 -11.69 -9.27 1.23
N ILE A 533 -11.88 -9.67 2.49
CA ILE A 533 -11.26 -9.09 3.67
C ILE A 533 -10.56 -10.19 4.47
N VAL A 534 -9.44 -9.84 5.10
CA VAL A 534 -8.63 -10.74 5.94
C VAL A 534 -8.07 -10.00 7.15
N PHE A 535 -7.74 -10.75 8.19
CA PHE A 535 -7.14 -10.25 9.43
C PHE A 535 -5.70 -10.75 9.62
N ASP A 536 -5.24 -11.64 8.73
CA ASP A 536 -3.88 -12.18 8.68
C ASP A 536 -3.16 -11.69 7.41
N LYS A 537 -1.92 -11.19 7.59
CA LYS A 537 -1.10 -10.66 6.50
C LYS A 537 -0.76 -11.71 5.45
N THR A 538 -0.59 -12.96 5.87
CA THR A 538 -0.22 -14.07 4.97
C THR A 538 -1.34 -14.42 3.98
N LEU A 539 -2.59 -14.03 4.30
CA LEU A 539 -3.79 -14.33 3.51
C LEU A 539 -4.23 -13.17 2.60
N ILE A 540 -3.44 -12.10 2.51
CA ILE A 540 -3.75 -10.91 1.68
C ILE A 540 -3.78 -11.28 0.19
N ALA A 541 -2.73 -11.95 -0.31
CA ALA A 541 -2.59 -12.30 -1.71
C ALA A 541 -2.06 -13.75 -1.91
N PRO A 542 -2.79 -14.79 -1.47
CA PRO A 542 -2.44 -16.16 -1.82
C PRO A 542 -2.45 -16.32 -3.35
N GLN A 543 -1.50 -17.08 -3.89
CA GLN A 543 -1.39 -17.30 -5.34
C GLN A 543 -2.70 -17.89 -5.91
N GLY A 544 -3.17 -17.36 -7.04
CA GLY A 544 -4.42 -17.79 -7.68
C GLY A 544 -5.70 -17.34 -6.98
N GLN A 545 -5.62 -16.54 -5.91
CA GLN A 545 -6.79 -16.01 -5.19
C GLN A 545 -6.91 -14.48 -5.32
N PRO A 546 -8.12 -13.91 -5.18
CA PRO A 546 -8.31 -12.46 -5.18
C PRO A 546 -7.47 -11.74 -4.13
N LEU A 547 -7.09 -10.49 -4.36
CA LEU A 547 -6.48 -9.65 -3.32
C LEU A 547 -7.51 -9.33 -2.23
N ALA A 548 -7.14 -9.48 -0.96
CA ALA A 548 -7.98 -9.12 0.18
C ALA A 548 -7.58 -7.80 0.83
N ALA A 549 -8.57 -7.03 1.31
CA ALA A 549 -8.31 -5.89 2.18
C ALA A 549 -7.87 -6.39 3.56
N PHE A 550 -6.77 -5.84 4.07
CA PHE A 550 -6.22 -6.23 5.37
C PHE A 550 -6.87 -5.37 6.47
N VAL A 551 -7.89 -5.93 7.13
CA VAL A 551 -8.66 -5.27 8.17
C VAL A 551 -7.88 -5.34 9.48
N CYS A 552 -7.13 -4.29 9.78
CA CYS A 552 -6.30 -4.15 10.98
C CYS A 552 -6.49 -2.77 11.63
N PRO A 553 -5.99 -2.52 12.85
CA PRO A 553 -6.02 -1.18 13.45
C PRO A 553 -5.44 -0.13 12.51
N GLY A 554 -6.16 0.98 12.30
CA GLY A 554 -5.85 2.01 11.31
C GLY A 554 -6.51 1.79 9.94
N HIS A 555 -7.14 0.63 9.72
CA HIS A 555 -7.95 0.40 8.53
C HIS A 555 -9.34 1.06 8.73
N PRO A 556 -9.78 1.93 7.80
CA PRO A 556 -11.04 2.67 7.86
C PRO A 556 -12.27 1.84 8.25
N LEU A 557 -12.43 0.66 7.63
CA LEU A 557 -13.54 -0.26 7.92
C LEU A 557 -13.56 -0.76 9.37
N LEU A 558 -12.38 -1.06 9.96
CA LEU A 558 -12.30 -1.49 11.36
C LEU A 558 -12.52 -0.31 12.29
N ASP A 559 -11.86 0.83 12.04
CA ASP A 559 -11.93 2.00 12.91
C ASP A 559 -13.35 2.56 12.99
N ALA A 560 -14.07 2.64 11.87
CA ALA A 560 -15.48 3.05 11.84
C ALA A 560 -16.40 2.06 12.58
N THR A 561 -16.14 0.75 12.44
CA THR A 561 -16.89 -0.30 13.16
C THR A 561 -16.64 -0.19 14.66
N LEU A 562 -15.38 -0.05 15.06
CA LEU A 562 -14.96 0.06 16.45
C LEU A 562 -15.53 1.30 17.12
N ASP A 563 -15.44 2.45 16.46
CA ASP A 563 -15.89 3.71 17.03
C ASP A 563 -17.42 3.78 17.18
N LEU A 564 -18.19 3.28 16.21
CA LEU A 564 -19.65 3.13 16.35
C LEU A 564 -20.04 2.16 17.47
N THR A 565 -19.29 1.07 17.61
CA THR A 565 -19.53 0.08 18.68
C THR A 565 -19.26 0.72 20.04
N LEU A 566 -18.16 1.45 20.19
CA LEU A 566 -17.86 2.19 21.41
C LEU A 566 -18.90 3.27 21.69
N GLU A 567 -19.35 4.03 20.68
CA GLU A 567 -20.40 5.04 20.84
C GLU A 567 -21.70 4.43 21.39
N ARG A 568 -22.11 3.26 20.88
CA ARG A 568 -23.33 2.57 21.34
C ARG A 568 -23.21 1.96 22.73
N HIS A 569 -22.02 1.47 23.11
CA HIS A 569 -21.86 0.61 24.30
C HIS A 569 -21.00 1.22 25.42
N ARG A 570 -20.47 2.43 25.27
CA ARG A 570 -19.62 3.09 26.29
C ARG A 570 -20.27 3.17 27.66
N ASP A 571 -21.56 3.50 27.73
CA ASP A 571 -22.29 3.58 29.00
C ASP A 571 -22.52 2.21 29.64
N LEU A 572 -22.56 1.14 28.84
CA LEU A 572 -22.63 -0.23 29.35
C LEU A 572 -21.29 -0.63 29.99
N MET A 573 -20.17 -0.28 29.36
CA MET A 573 -18.82 -0.50 29.92
C MET A 573 -18.64 0.20 31.27
N ARG A 574 -19.20 1.41 31.46
CA ARG A 574 -19.14 2.13 32.74
C ARG A 574 -20.03 1.55 33.83
N ARG A 575 -21.18 0.96 33.48
CA ARG A 575 -22.07 0.29 34.44
C ARG A 575 -21.44 -0.97 35.03
N GLY A 576 -20.53 -1.60 34.29
CA GLY A 576 -19.84 -2.82 34.67
C GLY A 576 -20.61 -4.09 34.34
N ALA A 577 -19.96 -5.24 34.55
CA ALA A 577 -20.50 -6.57 34.24
C ALA A 577 -20.23 -7.56 35.37
N ILE A 578 -21.00 -8.65 35.40
CA ILE A 578 -20.69 -9.84 36.20
C ILE A 578 -20.30 -10.95 35.24
N LEU A 579 -19.09 -11.47 35.40
CA LEU A 579 -18.56 -12.58 34.62
C LEU A 579 -18.20 -13.75 35.54
N VAL A 580 -18.20 -14.95 34.98
CA VAL A 580 -17.97 -16.19 35.72
C VAL A 580 -16.62 -16.80 35.32
N ASP A 581 -15.79 -17.08 36.31
CA ASP A 581 -14.55 -17.85 36.15
C ASP A 581 -14.84 -19.34 36.40
N GLU A 582 -14.98 -20.10 35.32
CA GLU A 582 -15.32 -21.53 35.37
C GLU A 582 -14.21 -22.41 35.95
N ARG A 583 -12.98 -21.88 35.99
CA ARG A 583 -11.81 -22.60 36.51
C ARG A 583 -11.69 -22.49 38.02
N ASP A 584 -12.40 -21.53 38.62
CA ASP A 584 -12.31 -21.25 40.04
C ASP A 584 -13.42 -21.99 40.81
N GLY A 585 -13.01 -23.07 41.47
CA GLY A 585 -13.86 -23.85 42.38
C GLY A 585 -14.04 -23.23 43.77
N GLY A 586 -13.39 -22.10 44.07
CA GLY A 586 -13.55 -21.36 45.31
C GLY A 586 -14.88 -20.62 45.41
N ASP A 587 -15.07 -19.88 46.51
CA ASP A 587 -16.28 -19.09 46.75
C ASP A 587 -16.03 -17.58 46.93
N SER A 588 -14.78 -17.13 46.75
CA SER A 588 -14.37 -15.72 46.92
C SER A 588 -14.44 -14.93 45.61
N PRO A 589 -15.38 -13.98 45.45
CA PRO A 589 -15.46 -13.13 44.27
C PRO A 589 -14.31 -12.12 44.22
N ARG A 590 -13.95 -11.69 43.01
CA ARG A 590 -12.88 -10.71 42.75
C ARG A 590 -13.39 -9.54 41.91
N MET A 591 -12.81 -8.36 42.08
CA MET A 591 -13.07 -7.22 41.22
C MET A 591 -11.95 -7.03 40.22
N LEU A 592 -12.29 -6.91 38.95
CA LEU A 592 -11.34 -6.63 37.89
C LEU A 592 -11.63 -5.24 37.30
N PHE A 593 -10.67 -4.33 37.42
CA PHE A 593 -10.70 -3.01 36.80
C PHE A 593 -9.83 -2.98 35.57
N TYR A 594 -10.30 -2.34 34.51
CA TYR A 594 -9.48 -2.03 33.35
C TYR A 594 -9.29 -0.52 33.24
N LEU A 595 -8.03 -0.10 33.18
CA LEU A 595 -7.61 1.29 33.21
C LEU A 595 -6.87 1.63 31.92
N GLU A 596 -7.00 2.87 31.49
CA GLU A 596 -6.21 3.45 30.42
C GLU A 596 -5.06 4.24 31.02
N HIS A 597 -3.83 3.99 30.59
CA HIS A 597 -2.66 4.76 31.00
C HIS A 597 -1.89 5.28 29.78
N ALA A 598 -1.56 6.56 29.80
CA ALA A 598 -0.86 7.23 28.72
C ALA A 598 0.44 7.90 29.23
N ILE A 599 1.46 7.89 28.38
CA ILE A 599 2.71 8.63 28.57
C ILE A 599 2.77 9.68 27.49
N GLN A 600 3.10 10.91 27.89
CA GLN A 600 3.29 12.04 26.99
C GLN A 600 4.73 12.51 27.01
N ASP A 601 5.16 13.19 25.95
CA ASP A 601 6.42 13.91 25.93
C ASP A 601 6.22 15.42 26.16
N GLY A 602 7.31 16.18 26.12
CA GLY A 602 7.29 17.64 26.25
C GLY A 602 6.89 18.39 24.98
N SER A 603 6.66 17.69 23.86
CA SER A 603 6.25 18.27 22.58
C SER A 603 4.75 18.59 22.56
N GLN A 604 4.37 19.57 21.74
CA GLN A 604 2.98 19.97 21.57
C GLN A 604 2.45 19.53 20.19
N THR A 605 1.22 19.04 20.19
CA THR A 605 0.43 18.79 18.99
C THR A 605 -0.07 20.10 18.38
N ARG A 606 -0.64 20.04 17.17
CA ARG A 606 -1.22 21.22 16.50
C ARG A 606 -2.37 21.85 17.28
N SER A 607 -3.06 21.08 18.11
CA SER A 607 -4.12 21.55 19.02
C SER A 607 -3.57 22.15 20.33
N GLY A 608 -2.25 22.18 20.53
CA GLY A 608 -1.60 22.72 21.72
C GLY A 608 -1.49 21.74 22.90
N GLU A 609 -2.07 20.54 22.78
CA GLU A 609 -1.96 19.48 23.78
C GLU A 609 -0.60 18.81 23.73
N ARG A 610 -0.12 18.27 24.86
CA ARG A 610 1.10 17.47 24.87
C ARG A 610 0.91 16.17 24.09
N ARG A 611 1.92 15.77 23.34
CA ARG A 611 1.84 14.58 22.49
C ARG A 611 1.90 13.32 23.34
N VAL A 612 0.88 12.46 23.21
CA VAL A 612 0.91 11.10 23.77
C VAL A 612 1.82 10.23 22.90
N VAL A 613 2.82 9.60 23.52
CA VAL A 613 3.83 8.75 22.85
C VAL A 613 3.63 7.26 23.11
N SER A 614 2.90 6.90 24.17
CA SER A 614 2.51 5.53 24.46
C SER A 614 1.17 5.51 25.19
N LYS A 615 0.34 4.52 24.89
CA LYS A 615 -0.97 4.31 25.50
C LYS A 615 -1.17 2.82 25.74
N ARG A 616 -1.64 2.43 26.93
CA ARG A 616 -1.76 1.04 27.36
C ARG A 616 -3.05 0.82 28.15
N MET A 617 -3.71 -0.31 27.91
CA MET A 617 -4.74 -0.85 28.79
C MET A 617 -4.08 -1.64 29.91
N LEU A 618 -4.44 -1.34 31.16
CA LEU A 618 -3.97 -2.00 32.35
C LEU A 618 -5.13 -2.77 32.98
N TYR A 619 -4.86 -3.95 33.53
CA TYR A 619 -5.84 -4.73 34.24
C TYR A 619 -5.39 -4.88 35.70
N VAL A 620 -6.24 -4.48 36.63
CA VAL A 620 -5.98 -4.59 38.07
C VAL A 620 -7.09 -5.43 38.69
N GLU A 621 -6.71 -6.59 39.20
CA GLU A 621 -7.61 -7.47 39.93
C GLU A 621 -7.43 -7.25 41.43
N MET A 622 -8.54 -7.23 42.16
CA MET A 622 -8.61 -7.07 43.61
C MET A 622 -9.40 -8.22 44.23
N ASP A 623 -8.89 -8.76 45.33
CA ASP A 623 -9.56 -9.78 46.13
C ASP A 623 -10.32 -9.19 47.33
N VAL A 624 -11.02 -10.07 48.06
CA VAL A 624 -11.79 -9.74 49.27
C VAL A 624 -10.94 -9.14 50.40
N ASP A 625 -9.65 -9.49 50.45
CA ASP A 625 -8.70 -9.00 51.45
C ASP A 625 -8.14 -7.61 51.07
N GLY A 626 -8.48 -7.11 49.87
CA GLY A 626 -8.02 -5.83 49.35
C GLY A 626 -6.65 -5.88 48.70
N ASN A 627 -6.08 -7.08 48.47
CA ASN A 627 -4.85 -7.22 47.72
C ASN A 627 -5.13 -6.92 46.25
N ALA A 628 -4.29 -6.09 45.64
CA ALA A 628 -4.38 -5.75 44.23
C ALA A 628 -3.19 -6.35 43.47
N ARG A 629 -3.45 -6.87 42.27
CA ARG A 629 -2.43 -7.36 41.35
C ARG A 629 -2.67 -6.88 39.93
N HIS A 630 -1.59 -6.61 39.21
CA HIS A 630 -1.62 -6.32 37.78
C HIS A 630 -1.69 -7.60 36.96
N LEU A 631 -2.53 -7.62 35.93
CA LEU A 631 -2.60 -8.71 34.95
C LEU A 631 -2.08 -8.23 33.60
N ASN A 632 -1.08 -8.94 33.06
CA ASN A 632 -0.37 -8.58 31.81
C ASN A 632 -1.14 -8.95 30.53
N TYR A 633 -2.35 -9.49 30.65
CA TYR A 633 -3.21 -9.96 29.56
C TYR A 633 -4.64 -9.45 29.77
N ALA A 634 -5.55 -9.79 28.85
CA ALA A 634 -6.97 -9.47 28.93
C ALA A 634 -7.77 -10.61 29.61
N PRO A 635 -7.83 -10.68 30.95
CA PRO A 635 -8.43 -11.79 31.71
C PRO A 635 -9.90 -12.05 31.42
N TYR A 636 -10.64 -11.02 31.03
CA TYR A 636 -12.07 -11.15 30.74
C TYR A 636 -12.37 -12.07 29.56
N LEU A 637 -11.38 -12.38 28.71
CA LEU A 637 -11.54 -13.32 27.60
C LEU A 637 -11.72 -14.77 28.06
N ASP A 638 -11.30 -15.09 29.28
CA ASP A 638 -11.45 -16.41 29.88
C ASP A 638 -12.72 -16.53 30.73
N TYR A 639 -13.48 -15.45 30.89
CA TYR A 639 -14.65 -15.40 31.77
C TYR A 639 -15.93 -15.32 30.94
N ARG A 640 -16.94 -16.11 31.30
CA ARG A 640 -18.21 -16.16 30.56
C ARG A 640 -19.26 -15.25 31.19
N PRO A 641 -20.25 -14.76 30.44
CA PRO A 641 -21.44 -14.16 31.04
C PRO A 641 -22.23 -15.20 31.87
N LEU A 642 -23.10 -14.69 32.75
CA LEU A 642 -24.10 -15.51 33.44
C LEU A 642 -25.04 -16.17 32.40
N GLN A 643 -25.35 -17.45 32.62
CA GLN A 643 -26.27 -18.23 31.78
C GLN A 643 -27.72 -18.08 32.26
N GLU A 644 -28.66 -18.34 31.36
CA GLU A 644 -30.09 -18.35 31.68
C GLU A 644 -30.38 -19.46 32.72
N GLY A 645 -30.98 -19.09 33.85
CA GLY A 645 -31.26 -20.00 34.98
C GLY A 645 -30.24 -19.96 36.13
N GLU A 646 -29.08 -19.33 35.92
CA GLU A 646 -28.13 -19.03 37.01
C GLU A 646 -28.64 -17.88 37.91
N PRO A 647 -28.09 -17.73 39.14
CA PRO A 647 -28.41 -16.59 40.00
C PRO A 647 -28.25 -15.25 39.28
N THR A 648 -29.25 -14.38 39.45
CA THR A 648 -29.26 -13.04 38.87
C THR A 648 -28.18 -12.16 39.50
N SER A 649 -27.81 -11.08 38.80
CA SER A 649 -26.84 -10.12 39.32
C SER A 649 -27.23 -9.54 40.68
N ALA A 650 -28.52 -9.31 40.91
CA ALA A 650 -29.04 -8.83 42.19
C ALA A 650 -28.86 -9.87 43.32
N GLU A 651 -29.11 -11.15 43.04
CA GLU A 651 -28.94 -12.24 44.02
C GLU A 651 -27.46 -12.44 44.38
N ILE A 652 -26.56 -12.33 43.41
CA ILE A 652 -25.11 -12.41 43.62
C ILE A 652 -24.62 -11.25 44.49
N LEU A 653 -25.00 -10.02 44.16
CA LEU A 653 -24.53 -8.83 44.89
C LEU A 653 -25.05 -8.77 46.34
N GLN A 654 -26.13 -9.46 46.67
CA GLN A 654 -26.65 -9.56 48.05
C GLN A 654 -25.91 -10.58 48.92
N ARG A 655 -24.98 -11.35 48.36
CA ARG A 655 -24.22 -12.35 49.10
C ARG A 655 -23.26 -11.73 50.12
N PRO A 656 -23.07 -12.36 51.29
CA PRO A 656 -22.04 -11.94 52.25
C PRO A 656 -20.64 -11.90 51.61
N GLU A 657 -20.35 -12.84 50.70
CA GLU A 657 -19.08 -12.88 49.96
C GLU A 657 -18.83 -11.62 49.11
N CYS A 658 -19.87 -10.83 48.80
CA CYS A 658 -19.80 -9.56 48.07
C CYS A 658 -19.88 -8.31 48.97
N SER A 659 -19.94 -8.44 50.30
CA SER A 659 -20.15 -7.27 51.19
C SER A 659 -18.98 -6.28 51.22
N TRP A 660 -17.79 -6.71 50.79
CA TRP A 660 -16.59 -5.87 50.68
C TRP A 660 -16.63 -4.92 49.47
N LEU A 661 -17.56 -5.14 48.52
CA LEU A 661 -17.71 -4.30 47.34
C LEU A 661 -18.17 -2.90 47.75
N SER A 662 -17.35 -1.90 47.42
CA SER A 662 -17.54 -0.52 47.87
C SER A 662 -17.18 0.49 46.79
N ARG A 663 -17.58 1.76 46.99
CA ARG A 663 -17.35 2.83 46.01
C ARG A 663 -15.89 3.29 45.90
N ASP A 664 -15.04 2.94 46.86
CA ASP A 664 -13.62 3.31 46.91
C ASP A 664 -12.69 2.33 46.17
N LEU A 665 -13.22 1.21 45.68
CA LEU A 665 -12.40 0.19 44.98
C LEU A 665 -11.73 0.74 43.71
N GLU A 666 -12.41 1.61 42.95
CA GLU A 666 -11.82 2.27 41.78
C GLU A 666 -10.58 3.10 42.16
N ALA A 667 -10.67 3.88 43.24
CA ALA A 667 -9.58 4.71 43.72
C ALA A 667 -8.41 3.85 44.23
N LYS A 668 -8.70 2.72 44.90
CA LYS A 668 -7.68 1.75 45.32
C LYS A 668 -6.97 1.10 44.14
N ALA A 669 -7.72 0.68 43.11
CA ALA A 669 -7.15 0.13 41.89
C ALA A 669 -6.26 1.14 41.15
N GLN A 670 -6.73 2.39 41.06
CA GLN A 670 -5.96 3.49 40.47
C GLN A 670 -4.67 3.77 41.26
N ALA A 671 -4.75 3.81 42.60
CA ALA A 671 -3.58 4.01 43.47
C ALA A 671 -2.56 2.88 43.33
N HIS A 672 -3.02 1.62 43.27
CA HIS A 672 -2.14 0.47 43.01
C HIS A 672 -1.47 0.58 41.64
N ALA A 673 -2.22 0.93 40.59
CA ALA A 673 -1.67 1.13 39.26
C ALA A 673 -0.58 2.23 39.24
N ILE A 674 -0.81 3.36 39.91
CA ILE A 674 0.17 4.44 40.05
C ILE A 674 1.44 3.96 40.77
N GLY A 675 1.29 3.20 41.85
CA GLY A 675 2.41 2.77 42.68
C GLY A 675 3.28 1.67 42.07
N SER A 676 2.68 0.75 41.30
CA SER A 676 3.36 -0.48 40.85
C SER A 676 3.47 -0.63 39.33
N VAL A 677 2.43 -0.24 38.58
CA VAL A 677 2.32 -0.53 37.14
C VAL A 677 2.84 0.62 36.27
N VAL A 678 2.49 1.86 36.62
CA VAL A 678 2.92 3.07 35.92
C VAL A 678 4.46 3.18 35.84
N PRO A 679 5.24 2.91 36.93
CA PRO A 679 6.70 2.96 36.90
C PRO A 679 7.33 1.97 35.92
N GLU A 680 6.73 0.79 35.74
CA GLU A 680 7.20 -0.20 34.77
C GLU A 680 6.95 0.29 33.34
N HIS A 681 5.73 0.75 33.04
CA HIS A 681 5.36 1.26 31.72
C HIS A 681 6.29 2.41 31.28
N ILE A 682 6.57 3.37 32.17
CA ILE A 682 7.45 4.49 31.82
C ILE A 682 8.90 4.07 31.63
N ARG A 683 9.40 3.11 32.41
CA ARG A 683 10.78 2.62 32.27
C ARG A 683 10.98 1.93 30.92
N GLU A 684 10.03 1.10 30.51
CA GLU A 684 10.05 0.42 29.20
C GLU A 684 10.05 1.43 28.05
N VAL A 685 9.12 2.39 28.07
CA VAL A 685 8.97 3.40 27.01
C VAL A 685 10.17 4.33 26.95
N SER A 686 10.68 4.77 28.11
CA SER A 686 11.83 5.68 28.18
C SER A 686 13.09 5.05 27.61
N GLY A 687 13.37 3.78 27.92
CA GLY A 687 14.55 3.09 27.40
C GLY A 687 14.60 3.10 25.87
N ARG A 688 13.52 2.67 25.21
CA ARG A 688 13.43 2.64 23.74
C ARG A 688 13.45 4.05 23.14
N ARG A 689 12.74 5.01 23.73
CA ARG A 689 12.64 6.36 23.15
C ARG A 689 13.91 7.17 23.29
N LEU A 690 14.58 7.12 24.43
CA LEU A 690 15.82 7.87 24.62
C LEU A 690 16.93 7.35 23.70
N GLU A 691 17.00 6.05 23.45
CA GLU A 691 17.95 5.49 22.47
C GLU A 691 17.69 6.02 21.05
N LEU A 692 16.43 6.04 20.62
CA LEU A 692 16.08 6.57 19.30
C LEU A 692 16.40 8.07 19.19
N ILE A 693 16.01 8.86 20.20
CA ILE A 693 16.26 10.30 20.23
C ILE A 693 17.77 10.58 20.17
N ALA A 694 18.59 9.82 20.88
CA ALA A 694 20.04 9.98 20.83
C ALA A 694 20.62 9.69 19.44
N LYS A 695 20.12 8.64 18.75
CA LYS A 695 20.50 8.35 17.35
C LYS A 695 20.10 9.49 16.41
N THR A 696 18.87 9.97 16.53
CA THR A 696 18.38 11.11 15.74
C THR A 696 19.20 12.37 16.02
N GLU A 697 19.50 12.68 17.27
CA GLU A 697 20.32 13.84 17.65
C GLU A 697 21.72 13.78 17.04
N ALA A 698 22.35 12.60 17.05
CA ALA A 698 23.66 12.40 16.42
C ALA A 698 23.60 12.64 14.90
N ALA A 699 22.60 12.07 14.22
CA ALA A 699 22.42 12.23 12.78
C ALA A 699 22.13 13.70 12.37
N VAL A 700 21.27 14.38 13.12
CA VAL A 700 20.95 15.82 12.90
C VAL A 700 22.20 16.68 13.03
N LYS A 701 22.98 16.47 14.12
CA LYS A 701 24.23 17.20 14.36
C LYS A 701 25.23 16.94 13.24
N GLU A 702 25.47 15.69 12.90
CA GLU A 702 26.43 15.33 11.86
C GLU A 702 26.10 16.01 10.52
N ARG A 703 24.86 15.90 10.05
CA ARG A 703 24.43 16.50 8.78
C ARG A 703 24.51 18.02 8.82
N LEU A 704 23.82 18.66 9.76
CA LEU A 704 23.69 20.12 9.77
C LEU A 704 25.05 20.78 10.00
N THR A 705 25.93 20.21 10.84
CA THR A 705 27.29 20.72 11.02
C THR A 705 28.11 20.61 9.73
N LYS A 706 28.00 19.53 8.95
CA LYS A 706 28.67 19.44 7.62
C LYS A 706 28.16 20.51 6.66
N GLU A 707 26.86 20.75 6.59
CA GLU A 707 26.29 21.79 5.71
C GLU A 707 26.64 23.21 6.15
N ILE A 708 26.66 23.49 7.45
CA ILE A 708 27.07 24.77 8.02
C ILE A 708 28.53 25.05 7.66
N ASN A 709 29.43 24.10 7.92
CA ASN A 709 30.85 24.24 7.60
C ASN A 709 31.09 24.49 6.10
N TYR A 710 30.34 23.82 5.23
CA TYR A 710 30.40 24.06 3.78
C TYR A 710 30.01 25.50 3.42
N TRP A 711 28.85 25.97 3.92
CA TRP A 711 28.36 27.30 3.58
C TRP A 711 29.22 28.42 4.17
N ASP A 712 29.79 28.19 5.36
CA ASP A 712 30.77 29.11 5.97
C ASP A 712 32.05 29.19 5.13
N HIS A 713 32.61 28.06 4.70
CA HIS A 713 33.77 28.05 3.81
C HIS A 713 33.46 28.78 2.50
N ARG A 714 32.30 28.50 1.90
CA ARG A 714 31.86 29.13 0.65
C ARG A 714 31.65 30.64 0.80
N ALA A 715 31.17 31.10 1.94
CA ALA A 715 30.99 32.52 2.22
C ALA A 715 32.35 33.26 2.24
N GLU A 716 33.36 32.67 2.88
CA GLU A 716 34.72 33.26 2.89
C GLU A 716 35.39 33.20 1.50
N GLU A 717 35.21 32.12 0.73
CA GLU A 717 35.68 32.07 -0.66
C GLU A 717 35.07 33.17 -1.53
N LEU A 718 33.74 33.34 -1.46
CA LEU A 718 33.03 34.36 -2.24
C LEU A 718 33.45 35.76 -1.83
N LYS A 719 33.68 35.99 -0.53
CA LYS A 719 34.18 37.26 -0.01
C LYS A 719 35.57 37.61 -0.53
N LEU A 720 36.48 36.62 -0.61
CA LEU A 720 37.79 36.79 -1.23
C LEU A 720 37.67 37.08 -2.74
N GLN A 721 36.76 36.41 -3.44
CA GLN A 721 36.50 36.64 -4.87
C GLN A 721 35.93 38.05 -5.13
N GLU A 722 35.00 38.51 -4.30
CA GLU A 722 34.45 39.87 -4.32
C GLU A 722 35.53 40.92 -4.07
N GLN A 723 36.39 40.70 -3.06
CA GLN A 723 37.55 41.57 -2.79
C GLN A 723 38.54 41.62 -3.95
N SER A 724 38.65 40.53 -4.73
CA SER A 724 39.49 40.45 -5.93
C SER A 724 38.84 41.02 -7.21
N GLY A 725 37.63 41.60 -7.12
CA GLY A 725 36.93 42.22 -8.23
C GLY A 725 36.20 41.25 -9.19
N LYS A 726 36.12 39.97 -8.85
CA LYS A 726 35.37 38.95 -9.61
C LYS A 726 34.00 38.74 -8.99
N ALA A 727 33.08 39.69 -9.21
CA ALA A 727 31.71 39.57 -8.72
C ALA A 727 30.92 38.53 -9.53
N ASN A 728 30.41 37.51 -8.86
CA ASN A 728 29.58 36.47 -9.46
C ASN A 728 28.09 36.88 -9.34
N ALA A 729 27.36 36.99 -10.46
CA ALA A 729 26.04 37.65 -10.48
C ALA A 729 24.88 36.87 -9.79
N ARG A 730 25.10 35.63 -9.36
CA ARG A 730 24.03 34.72 -8.86
C ARG A 730 24.07 34.41 -7.36
N LEU A 731 25.19 34.62 -6.65
CA LEU A 731 25.32 34.32 -5.22
C LEU A 731 26.48 35.13 -4.63
N ASN A 732 26.21 35.93 -3.59
CA ASN A 732 27.23 36.75 -2.91
C ASN A 732 27.61 36.16 -1.53
N SER A 733 28.70 36.66 -0.95
CA SER A 733 29.23 36.21 0.34
C SER A 733 28.22 36.33 1.50
N ASN A 734 27.44 37.42 1.51
CA ASN A 734 26.41 37.66 2.53
C ASN A 734 25.26 36.65 2.45
N GLU A 735 24.82 36.26 1.25
CA GLU A 735 23.78 35.25 1.04
C GLU A 735 24.25 33.86 1.46
N ALA A 736 25.49 33.49 1.15
CA ALA A 736 26.09 32.24 1.61
C ALA A 736 26.19 32.21 3.14
N ARG A 737 26.61 33.32 3.78
CA ARG A 737 26.66 33.44 5.24
C ARG A 737 25.28 33.33 5.87
N ARG A 738 24.27 33.99 5.29
CA ARG A 738 22.88 33.91 5.74
C ARG A 738 22.34 32.47 5.70
N ARG A 739 22.74 31.66 4.71
CA ARG A 739 22.38 30.23 4.64
C ARG A 739 23.03 29.43 5.77
N ALA A 740 24.29 29.68 6.11
CA ALA A 740 24.95 29.05 7.26
C ALA A 740 24.21 29.40 8.58
N ASP A 741 23.88 30.68 8.78
CA ASP A 741 23.16 31.14 9.97
C ASP A 741 21.75 30.51 10.08
N GLN A 742 21.05 30.35 8.95
CA GLN A 742 19.74 29.66 8.91
C GLN A 742 19.85 28.19 9.30
N LEU A 743 20.89 27.49 8.83
CA LEU A 743 21.13 26.09 9.18
C LEU A 743 21.53 25.94 10.65
N GLN A 744 22.31 26.88 11.19
CA GLN A 744 22.65 26.94 12.62
C GLN A 744 21.39 27.11 13.48
N ALA A 745 20.52 28.06 13.12
CA ALA A 745 19.22 28.24 13.79
C ALA A 745 18.34 26.99 13.70
N ARG A 746 18.37 26.28 12.56
CA ARG A 746 17.65 25.01 12.38
C ARG A 746 18.20 23.90 13.27
N LEU A 747 19.53 23.77 13.39
CA LEU A 747 20.19 22.82 14.28
C LEU A 747 19.81 23.07 15.75
N GLU A 748 19.86 24.32 16.18
CA GLU A 748 19.47 24.73 17.53
C GLU A 748 18.00 24.42 17.81
N LYS A 749 17.11 24.79 16.87
CA LYS A 749 15.67 24.50 16.98
C LYS A 749 15.40 23.00 17.09
N ARG A 750 15.94 22.18 16.18
CA ARG A 750 15.69 20.73 16.18
C ARG A 750 16.28 20.06 17.42
N THR A 751 17.46 20.48 17.87
CA THR A 751 18.05 20.01 19.13
C THR A 751 17.18 20.36 20.34
N ALA A 752 16.57 21.55 20.35
CA ALA A 752 15.63 21.95 21.40
C ALA A 752 14.33 21.11 21.36
N GLU A 753 13.80 20.80 20.17
CA GLU A 753 12.66 19.89 20.00
C GLU A 753 12.97 18.48 20.52
N LEU A 754 14.12 17.89 20.16
CA LEU A 754 14.54 16.57 20.65
C LEU A 754 14.70 16.54 22.18
N LYS A 755 15.16 17.65 22.78
CA LYS A 755 15.19 17.81 24.25
C LYS A 755 13.78 17.84 24.88
N LEU A 756 12.77 18.33 24.17
CA LEU A 756 11.37 18.26 24.62
C LEU A 756 10.82 16.84 24.45
N GLU A 757 11.11 16.16 23.34
CA GLU A 757 10.73 14.77 23.10
C GLU A 757 11.33 13.82 24.17
N ALA A 758 12.54 14.12 24.67
CA ALA A 758 13.18 13.35 25.74
C ALA A 758 12.51 13.54 27.13
N LYS A 759 11.70 14.57 27.32
CA LYS A 759 10.98 14.84 28.58
C LYS A 759 9.69 14.06 28.65
N LEU A 760 9.80 12.80 29.02
CA LEU A 760 8.65 11.90 29.18
C LEU A 760 7.99 12.09 30.55
N SER A 761 6.66 12.15 30.58
CA SER A 761 5.89 12.10 31.81
C SER A 761 4.68 11.17 31.71
N PRO A 762 4.39 10.38 32.76
CA PRO A 762 3.19 9.56 32.79
C PRO A 762 1.97 10.42 33.18
N LEU A 763 0.82 10.10 32.60
CA LEU A 763 -0.47 10.63 33.06
C LEU A 763 -1.06 9.70 34.12
N PRO A 764 -1.89 10.20 35.05
CA PRO A 764 -2.63 9.33 35.95
C PRO A 764 -3.49 8.33 35.14
N PRO A 765 -3.51 7.03 35.51
CA PRO A 765 -4.37 6.07 34.85
C PRO A 765 -5.84 6.41 35.07
N VAL A 766 -6.66 6.23 34.04
CA VAL A 766 -8.10 6.51 34.04
C VAL A 766 -8.86 5.19 34.07
N VAL A 767 -9.73 5.00 35.05
CA VAL A 767 -10.58 3.80 35.14
C VAL A 767 -11.63 3.86 34.02
N MET A 768 -11.65 2.85 33.15
CA MET A 768 -12.58 2.78 32.03
C MET A 768 -13.84 1.98 32.39
N GLY A 769 -13.73 1.08 33.37
CA GLY A 769 -14.82 0.36 33.99
C GLY A 769 -14.31 -0.80 34.84
N GLY A 770 -15.23 -1.60 35.36
CA GLY A 770 -14.91 -2.74 36.20
C GLY A 770 -15.93 -3.86 36.05
N MET A 771 -15.52 -5.08 36.41
CA MET A 771 -16.37 -6.25 36.39
C MET A 771 -16.16 -7.09 37.65
N LEU A 772 -17.25 -7.65 38.15
CA LEU A 772 -17.23 -8.64 39.22
C LEU A 772 -16.97 -10.01 38.60
N VAL A 773 -15.89 -10.64 39.01
CA VAL A 773 -15.53 -12.00 38.61
C VAL A 773 -16.03 -12.95 39.70
N VAL A 774 -16.96 -13.82 39.33
CA VAL A 774 -17.63 -14.77 40.21
C VAL A 774 -17.06 -16.17 39.97
N PRO A 775 -16.48 -16.82 40.99
CA PRO A 775 -16.06 -18.22 40.89
C PRO A 775 -17.25 -19.15 40.63
N LEU A 776 -17.03 -20.21 39.85
CA LEU A 776 -18.03 -21.25 39.64
C LEU A 776 -18.45 -21.92 40.95
N GLY A 777 -17.53 -22.08 41.90
CA GLY A 777 -17.83 -22.63 43.22
C GLY A 777 -18.85 -21.80 44.01
N LEU A 778 -18.80 -20.46 43.91
CA LEU A 778 -19.81 -19.58 44.53
C LEU A 778 -21.19 -19.76 43.88
N LEU A 779 -21.26 -19.84 42.55
CA LEU A 779 -22.53 -20.09 41.85
C LEU A 779 -23.11 -21.47 42.19
N ALA A 780 -22.28 -22.50 42.24
CA ALA A 780 -22.69 -23.85 42.64
C ALA A 780 -23.19 -23.90 44.10
N LYS A 781 -22.62 -23.07 44.99
CA LYS A 781 -23.10 -22.90 46.38
C LYS A 781 -24.45 -22.19 46.45
N MET A 782 -24.71 -21.23 45.55
CA MET A 782 -25.96 -20.47 45.51
C MET A 782 -27.11 -21.25 44.88
N ALA A 783 -26.84 -22.02 43.82
CA ALA A 783 -27.85 -22.75 43.07
C ALA A 783 -27.35 -24.18 42.73
N PRO A 784 -27.24 -25.07 43.73
CA PRO A 784 -26.65 -26.41 43.57
C PRO A 784 -27.40 -27.32 42.60
N ASP A 785 -28.68 -27.05 42.36
CA ASP A 785 -29.53 -27.80 41.42
C ASP A 785 -29.55 -27.21 40.00
N ARG A 786 -28.97 -26.02 39.80
CA ARG A 786 -28.99 -25.29 38.52
C ARG A 786 -27.62 -25.12 37.89
N VAL A 787 -26.56 -25.28 38.68
CA VAL A 787 -25.17 -25.17 38.23
C VAL A 787 -24.54 -26.55 38.37
N ALA A 788 -24.03 -27.09 37.25
CA ALA A 788 -23.30 -28.35 37.29
C ALA A 788 -22.11 -28.23 38.24
N LYS A 789 -22.05 -29.10 39.26
CA LYS A 789 -20.90 -29.14 40.17
C LYS A 789 -19.62 -29.30 39.35
N PRO A 790 -18.56 -28.53 39.61
CA PRO A 790 -17.28 -28.75 38.94
C PRO A 790 -16.87 -30.21 39.14
N LYS A 791 -16.72 -30.97 38.04
CA LYS A 791 -16.02 -32.26 38.05
C LYS A 791 -14.53 -31.95 38.19
N VAL A 792 -14.08 -31.58 39.39
CA VAL A 792 -12.65 -31.35 39.64
C VAL A 792 -12.26 -32.16 40.87
N SER A 793 -11.42 -33.16 40.63
CA SER A 793 -10.62 -33.83 41.66
C SER A 793 -9.80 -32.77 42.40
N VAL A 794 -9.76 -32.87 43.72
CA VAL A 794 -9.21 -31.94 44.73
C VAL A 794 -7.69 -31.64 44.59
N ASP A 795 -7.05 -31.99 43.48
CA ASP A 795 -5.60 -32.16 43.39
C ASP A 795 -4.97 -31.35 42.24
N THR A 796 -5.22 -30.04 42.14
CA THR A 796 -4.95 -29.27 40.89
C THR A 796 -3.84 -28.21 40.95
N GLN A 797 -3.67 -27.40 42.00
CA GLN A 797 -2.59 -26.40 42.00
C GLN A 797 -1.20 -27.00 42.24
N ALA A 798 -1.06 -27.90 43.22
CA ALA A 798 0.19 -28.59 43.48
C ALA A 798 0.59 -29.49 42.29
N ALA A 799 -0.40 -30.11 41.62
CA ALA A 799 -0.19 -30.89 40.42
C ALA A 799 0.25 -30.06 39.22
N ALA A 800 -0.39 -28.90 38.99
CA ALA A 800 -0.02 -27.98 37.91
C ALA A 800 1.40 -27.43 38.14
N ALA A 801 1.72 -26.99 39.37
CA ALA A 801 3.06 -26.52 39.70
C ALA A 801 4.12 -27.62 39.53
N ARG A 802 3.81 -28.86 39.96
CA ARG A 802 4.68 -30.02 39.76
C ARG A 802 4.88 -30.34 38.27
N ALA A 803 3.81 -30.32 37.48
CA ALA A 803 3.87 -30.54 36.05
C ALA A 803 4.73 -29.48 35.34
N ARG A 804 4.58 -28.19 35.69
CA ARG A 804 5.43 -27.12 35.14
C ARG A 804 6.90 -27.31 35.48
N GLN A 805 7.21 -27.66 36.72
CA GLN A 805 8.60 -27.91 37.13
C GLN A 805 9.22 -29.06 36.32
N ILE A 806 8.49 -30.17 36.15
CA ILE A 806 8.90 -31.29 35.32
C ILE A 806 9.19 -30.84 33.88
N VAL A 807 8.28 -30.06 33.26
CA VAL A 807 8.46 -29.57 31.89
C VAL A 807 9.66 -28.63 31.78
N MET A 808 9.89 -27.75 32.75
CA MET A 808 11.10 -26.91 32.77
C MET A 808 12.38 -27.73 32.85
N ASP A 809 12.41 -28.80 33.64
CA ASP A 809 13.58 -29.67 33.75
C ASP A 809 13.82 -30.45 32.44
N VAL A 810 12.76 -30.89 31.76
CA VAL A 810 12.84 -31.49 30.42
C VAL A 810 13.39 -30.49 29.40
N GLU A 811 12.90 -29.25 29.37
CA GLU A 811 13.39 -28.23 28.45
C GLU A 811 14.88 -27.92 28.68
N ARG A 812 15.34 -27.86 29.95
CA ARG A 812 16.77 -27.72 30.28
C ARG A 812 17.60 -28.88 29.76
N GLN A 813 17.10 -30.11 29.88
CA GLN A 813 17.79 -31.31 29.36
C GLN A 813 17.89 -31.30 27.83
N LEU A 814 16.91 -30.73 27.14
CA LEU A 814 16.92 -30.54 25.69
C LEU A 814 17.84 -29.37 25.23
N GLY A 815 18.48 -28.66 26.17
CA GLY A 815 19.38 -27.55 25.89
C GLY A 815 18.69 -26.20 25.70
N PHE A 816 17.44 -26.07 26.14
CA PHE A 816 16.69 -24.81 26.15
C PHE A 816 16.76 -24.11 27.52
N ASP A 817 16.42 -22.83 27.55
CA ASP A 817 16.43 -21.98 28.76
C ASP A 817 14.99 -21.55 29.13
N PRO A 818 14.27 -22.34 29.96
CA PRO A 818 12.87 -22.10 30.32
C PRO A 818 12.70 -21.17 31.53
N THR A 819 11.68 -20.30 31.44
CA THR A 819 11.20 -19.39 32.49
C THR A 819 9.72 -19.63 32.75
N ASP A 820 9.33 -19.80 34.02
CA ASP A 820 7.91 -19.90 34.41
C ASP A 820 7.22 -18.53 34.28
N ARG A 821 6.07 -18.53 33.61
CA ARG A 821 5.24 -17.36 33.25
C ARG A 821 3.76 -17.55 33.62
N GLU A 822 3.39 -18.62 34.33
CA GLU A 822 1.99 -18.93 34.70
C GLU A 822 1.29 -17.74 35.37
N LEU A 823 1.96 -17.07 36.31
CA LEU A 823 1.35 -15.96 37.06
C LEU A 823 1.05 -14.74 36.19
N GLU A 824 1.67 -14.64 35.01
CA GLU A 824 1.43 -13.59 34.04
C GLU A 824 0.25 -13.90 33.11
N LYS A 825 -0.20 -15.17 33.07
CA LYS A 825 -1.37 -15.66 32.31
C LYS A 825 -1.37 -15.24 30.84
N LEU A 826 -0.23 -15.40 30.18
CA LEU A 826 0.00 -14.92 28.81
C LEU A 826 -0.64 -15.79 27.72
N GLY A 827 -1.44 -16.80 28.10
CA GLY A 827 -1.95 -17.85 27.20
C GLY A 827 -1.02 -19.06 27.07
N TYR A 828 0.05 -19.10 27.86
CA TYR A 828 0.98 -20.20 28.05
C TYR A 828 1.62 -20.11 29.46
N ASP A 829 2.17 -21.22 29.94
CA ASP A 829 2.78 -21.36 31.27
C ASP A 829 4.29 -21.10 31.30
N ILE A 830 5.03 -21.49 30.25
CA ILE A 830 6.50 -21.46 30.22
C ILE A 830 6.97 -20.80 28.92
N GLU A 831 7.89 -19.84 29.04
CA GLU A 831 8.67 -19.31 27.90
C GLU A 831 10.03 -20.01 27.88
N SER A 832 10.36 -20.72 26.80
CA SER A 832 11.62 -21.48 26.68
C SER A 832 12.47 -20.97 25.51
N ARG A 833 13.67 -20.46 25.83
CA ARG A 833 14.56 -19.84 24.83
C ARG A 833 15.46 -20.85 24.15
N MET A 834 15.56 -20.74 22.82
CA MET A 834 16.52 -21.50 22.02
C MET A 834 17.84 -20.73 21.88
N ALA A 835 18.90 -21.21 22.54
CA ALA A 835 20.21 -20.57 22.52
C ALA A 835 20.76 -20.41 21.08
N GLY A 836 21.30 -19.24 20.76
CA GLY A 836 21.98 -18.95 19.47
C GLY A 836 21.07 -18.67 18.27
N THR A 837 19.75 -18.86 18.36
CA THR A 837 18.82 -18.58 17.23
C THR A 837 17.98 -17.33 17.45
N GLY A 838 17.76 -16.95 18.71
CA GLY A 838 16.85 -15.86 19.10
C GLY A 838 15.37 -16.22 19.01
N ARG A 839 15.05 -17.52 18.92
CA ARG A 839 13.67 -18.05 18.83
C ARG A 839 13.16 -18.46 20.22
N LEU A 840 11.87 -18.26 20.48
CA LEU A 840 11.20 -18.64 21.73
C LEU A 840 10.19 -19.76 21.47
N ARG A 841 10.04 -20.67 22.43
CA ARG A 841 8.98 -21.69 22.50
C ARG A 841 8.01 -21.28 23.60
N PHE A 842 6.71 -21.39 23.33
CA PHE A 842 5.63 -21.05 24.26
C PHE A 842 4.93 -22.34 24.67
N ILE A 843 5.02 -22.70 25.94
CA ILE A 843 4.60 -24.03 26.41
C ILE A 843 3.48 -23.88 27.43
N GLU A 844 2.32 -24.43 27.11
CA GLU A 844 1.18 -24.58 28.02
C GLU A 844 1.23 -25.96 28.67
N VAL A 845 1.08 -26.04 29.99
CA VAL A 845 1.31 -27.27 30.76
C VAL A 845 0.03 -27.78 31.41
N LYS A 846 -0.37 -29.00 31.06
CA LYS A 846 -1.53 -29.68 31.66
C LYS A 846 -1.09 -30.97 32.36
N GLY A 847 -1.09 -30.95 33.70
CA GLY A 847 -0.89 -32.14 34.51
C GLY A 847 -2.21 -32.91 34.73
N ARG A 848 -2.23 -34.22 34.43
CA ARG A 848 -3.41 -35.08 34.62
C ARG A 848 -3.03 -36.47 35.13
N ALA A 849 -3.92 -37.06 35.92
CA ALA A 849 -3.84 -38.46 36.29
C ALA A 849 -4.19 -39.34 35.06
N GLN A 850 -3.68 -40.57 35.02
CA GLN A 850 -3.85 -41.49 33.90
C GLN A 850 -5.32 -41.84 33.58
N ASP A 851 -6.23 -41.70 34.55
CA ASP A 851 -7.66 -41.96 34.43
C ASP A 851 -8.49 -40.72 34.02
N ALA A 852 -7.85 -39.58 33.76
CA ALA A 852 -8.55 -38.38 33.30
C ALA A 852 -9.17 -38.59 31.92
N THR A 853 -10.44 -38.20 31.77
CA THR A 853 -11.14 -38.33 30.48
C THR A 853 -10.94 -37.13 29.56
N THR A 854 -10.64 -35.94 30.10
CA THR A 854 -10.59 -34.69 29.33
C THR A 854 -9.52 -33.71 29.79
N ILE A 855 -9.01 -32.89 28.86
CA ILE A 855 -8.23 -31.68 29.13
C ILE A 855 -9.07 -30.45 28.76
N THR A 856 -9.17 -29.51 29.68
CA THR A 856 -9.77 -28.19 29.45
C THR A 856 -8.68 -27.20 29.07
N VAL A 857 -8.90 -26.47 27.98
CA VAL A 857 -8.05 -25.34 27.55
C VAL A 857 -8.87 -24.08 27.38
N THR A 858 -8.26 -22.93 27.67
CA THR A 858 -8.96 -21.64 27.61
C THR A 858 -9.00 -21.05 26.21
N LYS A 859 -9.91 -20.10 25.99
CA LYS A 859 -9.96 -19.33 24.75
C LYS A 859 -8.62 -18.66 24.48
N ASN A 860 -8.01 -18.04 25.49
CA ASN A 860 -6.72 -17.39 25.33
C ASN A 860 -5.61 -18.36 24.94
N GLU A 861 -5.52 -19.55 25.57
CA GLU A 861 -4.57 -20.61 25.19
C GLU A 861 -4.76 -21.07 23.73
N VAL A 862 -6.01 -21.29 23.32
CA VAL A 862 -6.33 -21.72 21.95
C VAL A 862 -5.96 -20.64 20.95
N LEU A 863 -6.38 -19.39 21.19
CA LEU A 863 -6.08 -18.28 20.30
C LEU A 863 -4.57 -18.02 20.22
N TYR A 864 -3.85 -18.06 21.34
CA TYR A 864 -2.41 -17.90 21.34
C TYR A 864 -1.71 -19.00 20.52
N SER A 865 -2.14 -20.26 20.71
CA SER A 865 -1.64 -21.40 19.93
C SER A 865 -1.87 -21.23 18.42
N LEU A 866 -3.04 -20.73 18.01
CA LEU A 866 -3.34 -20.49 16.60
C LEU A 866 -2.54 -19.33 16.00
N ASN A 867 -2.10 -18.37 16.82
CA ASN A 867 -1.26 -17.26 16.41
C ASN A 867 0.23 -17.61 16.30
N LYS A 868 0.71 -18.56 17.11
CA LYS A 868 2.09 -19.07 17.08
C LYS A 868 2.12 -20.59 16.95
N PRO A 869 1.55 -21.16 15.87
CA PRO A 869 1.33 -22.62 15.78
C PRO A 869 2.63 -23.42 15.77
N ASP A 870 3.71 -22.84 15.25
CA ASP A 870 5.02 -23.51 15.13
C ASP A 870 5.86 -23.45 16.39
N ASP A 871 5.60 -22.45 17.24
CA ASP A 871 6.37 -22.20 18.46
C ASP A 871 5.59 -22.59 19.72
N PHE A 872 4.28 -22.85 19.61
CA PHE A 872 3.40 -23.26 20.70
C PHE A 872 3.38 -24.78 20.91
N ILE A 873 3.50 -25.20 22.17
CA ILE A 873 3.48 -26.61 22.59
C ILE A 873 2.48 -26.77 23.74
N LEU A 874 1.57 -27.73 23.61
CA LEU A 874 0.81 -28.23 24.74
C LEU A 874 1.60 -29.40 25.36
N ALA A 875 2.22 -29.16 26.51
CA ALA A 875 2.92 -30.17 27.29
C ALA A 875 1.96 -30.84 28.27
N ILE A 876 1.76 -32.14 28.09
CA ILE A 876 0.89 -32.97 28.92
C ILE A 876 1.78 -33.81 29.83
N VAL A 877 1.57 -33.69 31.15
CA VAL A 877 2.25 -34.51 32.15
C VAL A 877 1.26 -35.54 32.70
N GLU A 878 1.44 -36.79 32.32
CA GLU A 878 0.69 -37.93 32.80
C GLU A 878 1.32 -38.46 34.09
N PHE A 879 0.62 -38.39 35.22
CA PHE A 879 1.09 -38.95 36.51
C PHE A 879 0.64 -40.41 36.67
N ARG A 880 1.60 -41.34 36.72
CA ARG A 880 1.35 -42.78 36.85
C ARG A 880 1.37 -43.19 38.32
N GLY A 881 0.28 -43.77 38.80
CA GLY A 881 0.17 -44.20 40.20
C GLY A 881 -0.08 -43.07 41.22
N GLY A 882 -0.55 -41.90 40.78
CA GLY A 882 -0.97 -40.80 41.64
C GLY A 882 0.09 -39.70 41.86
N LEU A 883 -0.37 -38.53 42.33
CA LEU A 883 0.39 -37.28 42.34
C LEU A 883 1.64 -37.24 43.22
N HIS A 884 1.86 -38.22 44.09
CA HIS A 884 2.98 -38.27 45.03
C HIS A 884 4.03 -39.37 44.71
N ASN A 885 3.75 -40.29 43.80
CA ASN A 885 4.60 -41.46 43.55
C ASN A 885 5.81 -41.22 42.63
N GLY A 886 5.95 -40.02 42.06
CA GLY A 886 7.14 -39.64 41.29
C GLY A 886 7.22 -40.18 39.86
N ASP A 887 6.48 -41.24 39.54
CA ASP A 887 6.38 -41.80 38.18
C ASP A 887 5.48 -40.92 37.30
N HIS A 888 6.04 -40.42 36.20
CA HIS A 888 5.36 -39.52 35.29
C HIS A 888 5.89 -39.68 33.86
N GLN A 889 5.03 -39.42 32.87
CA GLN A 889 5.42 -39.34 31.47
C GLN A 889 5.05 -37.97 30.89
N VAL A 890 5.97 -37.37 30.15
CA VAL A 890 5.76 -36.07 29.49
C VAL A 890 5.51 -36.29 28.01
N HIS A 891 4.48 -35.64 27.49
CA HIS A 891 4.08 -35.70 26.09
C HIS A 891 3.96 -34.28 25.53
N TYR A 892 4.54 -34.02 24.36
CA TYR A 892 4.45 -32.73 23.68
C TYR A 892 3.52 -32.83 22.48
N LEU A 893 2.47 -32.03 22.49
CA LEU A 893 1.57 -31.87 21.36
C LEU A 893 1.86 -30.53 20.67
N ARG A 894 2.37 -30.60 19.44
CA ARG A 894 2.64 -29.43 18.58
C ARG A 894 1.41 -29.16 17.71
N ARG A 895 1.14 -27.87 17.45
CA ARG A 895 -0.09 -27.42 16.74
C ARG A 895 -1.35 -28.11 17.33
N PRO A 896 -1.59 -27.99 18.65
CA PRO A 896 -2.61 -28.77 19.35
C PRO A 896 -4.02 -28.49 18.82
N PHE A 897 -4.31 -27.24 18.46
CA PHE A 897 -5.63 -26.78 18.05
C PHE A 897 -5.65 -26.34 16.58
N GLN A 898 -6.79 -26.54 15.92
CA GLN A 898 -6.99 -26.22 14.49
C GLN A 898 -8.17 -25.28 14.25
N ARG A 899 -8.98 -24.98 15.27
CA ARG A 899 -10.18 -24.15 15.16
C ARG A 899 -10.29 -23.22 16.35
N GLU A 900 -10.78 -22.01 16.07
CA GLU A 900 -11.09 -21.02 17.09
C GLU A 900 -12.35 -21.41 17.88
N PRO A 901 -12.43 -21.06 19.16
CA PRO A 901 -13.68 -21.11 19.91
C PRO A 901 -14.67 -20.08 19.36
N ASP A 902 -15.97 -20.39 19.40
CA ASP A 902 -17.02 -19.42 19.08
C ASP A 902 -16.91 -18.16 19.97
N PHE A 903 -17.47 -17.04 19.53
CA PHE A 903 -17.28 -15.74 20.19
C PHE A 903 -17.58 -15.78 21.71
N GLY A 904 -18.67 -16.44 22.11
CA GLY A 904 -19.08 -16.59 23.51
C GLY A 904 -18.43 -17.76 24.28
N VAL A 905 -17.59 -18.57 23.65
CA VAL A 905 -16.96 -19.75 24.26
C VAL A 905 -15.65 -19.35 24.91
N THR A 906 -15.50 -19.63 26.20
CA THR A 906 -14.36 -19.24 27.05
C THR A 906 -13.38 -20.37 27.33
N SER A 907 -13.84 -21.62 27.22
CA SER A 907 -13.01 -22.81 27.34
C SER A 907 -13.56 -23.96 26.50
N ILE A 908 -12.69 -24.89 26.10
CA ILE A 908 -13.03 -26.10 25.34
C ILE A 908 -12.47 -27.32 26.07
N ASN A 909 -13.28 -28.37 26.19
CA ASN A 909 -12.84 -29.67 26.67
C ASN A 909 -12.47 -30.57 25.48
N TYR A 910 -11.25 -31.09 25.49
CA TYR A 910 -10.74 -32.07 24.53
C TYR A 910 -10.63 -33.45 25.19
N ASP A 911 -10.83 -34.51 24.41
CA ASP A 911 -10.65 -35.88 24.87
C ASP A 911 -9.15 -36.16 25.17
N PHE A 912 -8.87 -36.69 26.35
CA PHE A 912 -7.49 -36.89 26.82
C PHE A 912 -6.74 -37.94 25.99
N ALA A 913 -7.42 -39.03 25.62
CA ALA A 913 -6.81 -40.12 24.85
C ALA A 913 -6.52 -39.68 23.40
N GLU A 914 -7.41 -38.89 22.79
CA GLU A 914 -7.21 -38.34 21.45
C GLU A 914 -5.99 -37.39 21.39
N LEU A 915 -5.81 -36.54 22.40
CA LEU A 915 -4.65 -35.65 22.46
C LEU A 915 -3.34 -36.44 22.63
N LEU A 916 -3.33 -37.47 23.49
CA LEU A 916 -2.15 -38.33 23.69
C LEU A 916 -1.78 -39.12 22.42
N ALA A 917 -2.78 -39.59 21.65
CA ALA A 917 -2.54 -40.30 20.39
C ALA A 917 -1.82 -39.44 19.33
N ARG A 918 -1.97 -38.11 19.42
CA ARG A 918 -1.30 -37.13 18.54
C ARG A 918 0.01 -36.58 19.13
N ALA A 919 0.29 -36.85 20.41
CA ALA A 919 1.42 -36.27 21.10
C ALA A 919 2.71 -37.07 20.84
N GLU A 920 3.83 -36.37 20.86
CA GLU A 920 5.17 -36.91 20.63
C GLU A 920 5.99 -36.85 21.93
N PRO A 921 7.06 -37.65 22.07
CA PRO A 921 8.02 -37.44 23.14
C PRO A 921 8.68 -36.04 23.03
N PRO A 922 9.09 -35.42 24.16
CA PRO A 922 9.82 -34.16 24.16
C PRO A 922 11.09 -34.26 23.31
N ARG A 923 11.28 -33.27 22.42
CA ARG A 923 12.44 -33.14 21.53
C ARG A 923 12.72 -31.67 21.21
#